data_AF-A0A2E6TCT6-F1
#
_entry.id   AF-A0A2E6TCT6-F1
#
_cell.length_a   1.000
_cell.length_b   1.000
_cell.length_c   1.000
_cell.angle_alpha   90.00
_cell.angle_beta   90.00
_cell.angle_gamma   90.00
#
_symmetry.space_group_name_H-M   'P 1'
#
loop_
_entity.id
_entity.type
_entity.pdbx_description
1 polymer ?
#
loop_
_entity_poly.entity_id
_entity_poly.type
_entity_poly.pdbx_seq_one_letter_code
_entity_poly.pdbx_strand_id
1 'polypeptide(L)'
;MKKKTTFILFALSMVCGAFAKDKKVVFVAGPKSHGYFSHEHIAGCKLLAKYLDEAKVGLKSVVVTDNGYPKDPSVFDDAAAVVVYCDGGGRHLLNKHLEAFDKIMKRGVGLACLHYGVEVPKGPPGEHFLKWIGGYFETNWSVNPHWTADFKLFPNHPISSGVKPFAINDEWYYHMRFRENMNGVTPILSALPSADTLKRRDGAHSNNPHVRKSVLERKEAQHVAWAYQRGKDYNDGRGFGFTGGHNHVNWGSDNFRRLVLNAIAWIAKVDPPKGGVPAGEVSIKELEANQDYAPGRGWNAEKIETMLKQFNGKAPKKGASIAPAKEASGSKAKGQLFASKTVTASTPGQSIDVAFDLKGTKELHLVVTDGGNGYSCDWANWVNPRLVDAAGKETKLTSMKWSFASSGWGYVKVNQNARGETMKVAGKTVQGIGTHATSLISYKLPSNHKFTRFLAKGALDDGGARQGNCGSQASVEFKVFAQKPSSIGGSITRTVAKKGARVGDQGDPAHAVDNLDVHEEVKASLFASEPMILSPSAIDVDHRGRVWVCEVTNYRRHKNHRADGDRILILEDTNGDNKADKVKVFYQGRDIDSAHGVSVFGDKIVVAVGDRITVFTDKDGDDKPDSASVNLFTGISGTQHDHGIHAVHFGPDGKFYFNFGNTGRQIKDKDGKPIVDKAGNEVNDRRNPYQQGMVFRCNEDGSDFETLGWNFRNNWEAAVDSFGSVWQSDNDDDGNRGVRINYVMEFGNYGYRGEFTGKGWRDKRTNMEKDVPSRHWHLNDPGVMPNLLLTGAGSPTGIIVYEGSLLPPVFQGQVIHCDAGPSVVRAYPVTKHGAGYSAEVVDVLNGASRDRWFRPSDVVTAPDGSLIVSDWYDPGVGGHNMRDLERGRLFMVAPEGHKYKAAKVNVSNLEGAIAALKSPNQATRYLGWHALHKQGKKAESALQKLWADSNPRFRARALWLLGKIEGRGQHYVNLAIKDKDSDIRIVGLRLARQLTDVETIAVVGKLVGDSSAQVRRECAVALRHLKTEQAVKLWAELATRHDGKCRWYLEALGLSSDLNADACFEAWLAKVGDKWNTPAGRDVIWRVRAKGAPAYIAKILKDKDTPPEMHPRYVRALDFHSGPEKEKALEALLDI
;
A
#
# COMPACT_ATOMS: atom_id res chain seq x y z
N MET A 1 -50.37 57.70 -53.03
CA MET A 1 -49.29 58.51 -53.66
C MET A 1 -47.97 57.86 -53.28
N LYS A 2 -47.08 57.35 -54.14
CA LYS A 2 -46.87 57.43 -55.60
C LYS A 2 -46.30 56.09 -56.13
N LYS A 3 -46.68 55.74 -57.37
CA LYS A 3 -46.02 54.94 -58.46
C LYS A 3 -44.73 54.16 -58.09
N LYS A 4 -44.54 52.90 -58.49
CA LYS A 4 -44.55 52.38 -59.87
C LYS A 4 -44.92 50.87 -59.96
N THR A 5 -45.61 50.56 -61.05
CA THR A 5 -45.90 49.26 -61.68
C THR A 5 -44.63 48.61 -62.26
N THR A 6 -44.57 47.27 -62.36
CA THR A 6 -44.40 46.47 -63.60
C THR A 6 -44.29 44.95 -63.30
N PHE A 7 -44.99 44.17 -64.14
CA PHE A 7 -45.05 42.71 -64.30
C PHE A 7 -43.71 42.00 -64.63
N ILE A 8 -43.60 40.68 -64.41
CA ILE A 8 -43.53 39.61 -65.46
C ILE A 8 -43.07 38.25 -64.89
N LEU A 9 -43.88 37.23 -65.24
CA LEU A 9 -43.73 35.77 -65.46
C LEU A 9 -42.81 34.84 -64.66
N PHE A 10 -43.47 33.72 -64.32
CA PHE A 10 -42.99 32.37 -64.05
C PHE A 10 -42.03 31.77 -65.10
N ALA A 11 -41.05 31.01 -64.62
CA ALA A 11 -40.60 29.77 -65.26
C ALA A 11 -40.14 28.76 -64.19
N LEU A 12 -40.73 27.58 -64.25
CA LEU A 12 -40.44 26.40 -63.43
C LEU A 12 -39.16 25.73 -63.95
N SER A 13 -38.19 25.44 -63.09
CA SER A 13 -37.15 24.42 -63.37
C SER A 13 -36.86 23.62 -62.11
N MET A 14 -37.26 22.35 -62.16
CA MET A 14 -36.81 21.31 -61.24
C MET A 14 -35.29 21.18 -61.36
N VAL A 15 -34.56 21.32 -60.24
CA VAL A 15 -33.23 20.76 -60.09
C VAL A 15 -33.33 19.69 -59.02
N CYS A 16 -33.43 18.44 -59.46
CA CYS A 16 -33.08 17.28 -58.66
C CYS A 16 -31.61 17.42 -58.26
N GLY A 17 -31.36 17.91 -57.05
CA GLY A 17 -30.04 17.82 -56.43
C GLY A 17 -29.74 16.35 -56.14
N ALA A 18 -28.94 15.72 -57.01
CA ALA A 18 -28.33 14.44 -56.69
C ALA A 18 -27.49 14.62 -55.42
N PHE A 19 -27.94 14.05 -54.29
CA PHE A 19 -27.13 13.99 -53.08
C PHE A 19 -25.85 13.22 -53.42
N ALA A 20 -24.70 13.88 -53.37
CA ALA A 20 -23.41 13.23 -53.57
C ALA A 20 -23.25 12.10 -52.55
N LYS A 21 -22.91 10.89 -53.02
CA LYS A 21 -22.76 9.70 -52.18
C LYS A 21 -21.61 9.91 -51.19
N ASP A 22 -21.84 9.62 -49.91
CA ASP A 22 -20.84 9.74 -48.85
C ASP A 22 -19.56 8.94 -49.18
N LYS A 23 -18.39 9.51 -48.90
CA LYS A 23 -17.11 8.82 -49.11
C LYS A 23 -16.79 7.89 -47.94
N LYS A 24 -16.30 6.70 -48.25
CA LYS A 24 -16.01 5.66 -47.26
C LYS A 24 -14.71 5.92 -46.49
N VAL A 25 -14.74 5.81 -45.17
CA VAL A 25 -13.57 5.82 -44.28
C VAL A 25 -13.47 4.48 -43.56
N VAL A 26 -12.33 3.82 -43.64
CA VAL A 26 -12.11 2.51 -43.02
C VAL A 26 -11.25 2.67 -41.76
N PHE A 27 -11.80 2.35 -40.60
CA PHE A 27 -11.07 2.27 -39.34
C PHE A 27 -10.58 0.83 -39.14
N VAL A 28 -9.29 0.65 -38.90
CA VAL A 28 -8.67 -0.64 -38.61
C VAL A 28 -8.15 -0.61 -37.18
N ALA A 29 -8.86 -1.30 -36.29
CA ALA A 29 -8.46 -1.43 -34.89
C ALA A 29 -7.52 -2.62 -34.70
N GLY A 30 -6.39 -2.38 -34.02
CA GLY A 30 -5.48 -3.44 -33.59
C GLY A 30 -6.07 -4.32 -32.48
N PRO A 31 -5.39 -5.43 -32.15
CA PRO A 31 -5.78 -6.26 -31.01
C PRO A 31 -5.67 -5.47 -29.70
N LYS A 32 -6.36 -5.98 -28.66
CA LYS A 32 -6.25 -5.49 -27.28
C LYS A 32 -4.81 -5.44 -26.79
N SER A 33 -4.43 -4.37 -26.07
CA SER A 33 -3.04 -4.09 -25.71
C SER A 33 -2.82 -3.74 -24.23
N HIS A 34 -3.47 -2.69 -23.71
CA HIS A 34 -3.28 -2.17 -22.34
C HIS A 34 -4.60 -2.13 -21.57
N GLY A 35 -4.55 -1.96 -20.25
CA GLY A 35 -5.74 -2.05 -19.39
C GLY A 35 -6.77 -0.93 -19.59
N TYR A 36 -7.92 -1.07 -18.93
CA TYR A 36 -9.08 -0.17 -19.01
C TYR A 36 -8.72 1.31 -19.15
N PHE A 37 -9.33 1.98 -20.15
CA PHE A 37 -9.07 3.36 -20.54
C PHE A 37 -7.66 3.64 -21.09
N SER A 38 -6.86 2.62 -21.41
CA SER A 38 -5.51 2.75 -21.96
C SER A 38 -5.36 1.88 -23.22
N HIS A 39 -4.95 2.46 -24.35
CA HIS A 39 -4.83 1.80 -25.67
C HIS A 39 -6.09 1.07 -26.13
N GLU A 40 -7.22 1.72 -25.96
CA GLU A 40 -8.53 1.19 -26.31
C GLU A 40 -8.77 1.33 -27.83
N HIS A 41 -8.14 0.44 -28.62
CA HIS A 41 -8.10 0.52 -30.09
C HIS A 41 -9.50 0.38 -30.70
N ILE A 42 -10.26 -0.64 -30.27
CA ILE A 42 -11.62 -0.90 -30.79
C ILE A 42 -12.58 0.18 -30.31
N ALA A 43 -12.57 0.52 -29.01
CA ALA A 43 -13.43 1.55 -28.46
C ALA A 43 -13.17 2.91 -29.12
N GLY A 44 -11.91 3.31 -29.27
CA GLY A 44 -11.52 4.57 -29.88
C GLY A 44 -11.92 4.67 -31.35
N CYS A 45 -11.67 3.61 -32.14
CA CYS A 45 -12.11 3.55 -33.55
C CYS A 45 -13.63 3.64 -33.68
N LYS A 46 -14.40 2.91 -32.86
CA LYS A 46 -15.87 2.96 -32.88
C LYS A 46 -16.40 4.34 -32.47
N LEU A 47 -15.80 4.95 -31.46
CA LEU A 47 -16.20 6.27 -30.98
C LEU A 47 -15.94 7.35 -32.04
N LEU A 48 -14.74 7.37 -32.63
CA LEU A 48 -14.41 8.32 -33.70
C LEU A 48 -15.28 8.13 -34.95
N ALA A 49 -15.49 6.88 -35.38
CA ALA A 49 -16.36 6.56 -36.51
C ALA A 49 -17.79 7.06 -36.28
N LYS A 50 -18.33 6.84 -35.08
CA LYS A 50 -19.66 7.33 -34.70
C LYS A 50 -19.76 8.86 -34.86
N TYR A 51 -18.85 9.61 -34.25
CA TYR A 51 -18.91 11.07 -34.29
C TYR A 51 -18.62 11.65 -35.69
N LEU A 52 -17.83 10.94 -36.51
CA LEU A 52 -17.61 11.32 -37.90
C LEU A 52 -18.89 11.15 -38.74
N ASP A 53 -19.60 10.03 -38.58
CA ASP A 53 -20.86 9.75 -39.27
C ASP A 53 -21.99 10.71 -38.82
N GLU A 54 -22.09 10.96 -37.51
CA GLU A 54 -23.10 11.87 -36.94
C GLU A 54 -22.90 13.33 -37.37
N ALA A 55 -21.65 13.72 -37.66
CA ALA A 55 -21.34 15.06 -38.14
C ALA A 55 -21.87 15.33 -39.56
N LYS A 56 -22.24 14.29 -40.32
CA LYS A 56 -22.80 14.39 -41.68
C LYS A 56 -21.98 15.27 -42.62
N VAL A 57 -20.65 15.13 -42.57
CA VAL A 57 -19.71 15.89 -43.41
C VAL A 57 -19.44 15.24 -44.77
N GLY A 58 -20.35 14.38 -45.26
CA GLY A 58 -20.18 13.65 -46.52
C GLY A 58 -19.27 12.43 -46.42
N LEU A 59 -19.11 11.85 -45.22
CA LEU A 59 -18.29 10.68 -44.94
C LEU A 59 -19.11 9.59 -44.28
N LYS A 60 -18.77 8.34 -44.58
CA LYS A 60 -19.36 7.15 -43.97
C LYS A 60 -18.30 6.17 -43.49
N SER A 61 -18.38 5.75 -42.25
CA SER A 61 -17.34 4.95 -41.60
C SER A 61 -17.66 3.46 -41.62
N VAL A 62 -16.61 2.64 -41.79
CA VAL A 62 -16.62 1.19 -41.59
C VAL A 62 -15.53 0.86 -40.57
N VAL A 63 -15.86 0.15 -39.50
CA VAL A 63 -14.90 -0.22 -38.44
C VAL A 63 -14.61 -1.71 -38.53
N VAL A 64 -13.35 -2.05 -38.82
CA VAL A 64 -12.85 -3.43 -38.83
C VAL A 64 -12.32 -3.77 -37.44
N THR A 65 -12.92 -4.79 -36.82
CA THR A 65 -12.59 -5.27 -35.47
C THR A 65 -12.06 -6.71 -35.48
N ASP A 66 -11.45 -7.15 -36.58
CA ASP A 66 -10.92 -8.51 -36.77
C ASP A 66 -9.66 -8.80 -35.93
N ASN A 67 -9.35 -7.98 -34.93
CA ASN A 67 -8.13 -8.03 -34.11
C ASN A 67 -6.83 -8.00 -34.94
N GLY A 68 -6.81 -7.24 -36.04
CA GLY A 68 -5.66 -7.18 -36.93
C GLY A 68 -5.96 -6.55 -38.29
N TYR A 69 -5.05 -6.74 -39.25
CA TYR A 69 -5.27 -6.37 -40.65
C TYR A 69 -6.55 -7.09 -41.17
N PRO A 70 -7.43 -6.43 -41.95
CA PRO A 70 -8.70 -7.01 -42.37
C PRO A 70 -8.51 -8.35 -43.09
N LYS A 71 -9.33 -9.35 -42.73
CA LYS A 71 -9.29 -10.68 -43.37
C LYS A 71 -9.65 -10.62 -44.85
N ASP A 72 -10.56 -9.71 -45.19
CA ASP A 72 -10.93 -9.38 -46.57
C ASP A 72 -10.39 -7.98 -46.93
N PRO A 73 -9.29 -7.90 -47.70
CA PRO A 73 -8.71 -6.62 -48.13
C PRO A 73 -9.61 -5.79 -49.05
N SER A 74 -10.68 -6.36 -49.63
CA SER A 74 -11.61 -5.63 -50.50
C SER A 74 -12.33 -4.48 -49.78
N VAL A 75 -12.34 -4.51 -48.44
CA VAL A 75 -12.83 -3.39 -47.62
C VAL A 75 -12.14 -2.06 -47.96
N PHE A 76 -10.94 -2.09 -48.53
CA PHE A 76 -10.19 -0.90 -48.93
C PHE A 76 -10.46 -0.41 -50.35
N ASP A 77 -11.20 -1.14 -51.19
CA ASP A 77 -11.25 -0.87 -52.64
C ASP A 77 -11.83 0.50 -53.00
N ASP A 78 -12.88 0.92 -52.31
CA ASP A 78 -13.56 2.20 -52.45
C ASP A 78 -13.31 3.16 -51.28
N ALA A 79 -12.30 2.87 -50.45
CA ALA A 79 -11.96 3.71 -49.30
C ALA A 79 -11.36 5.06 -49.76
N ALA A 80 -11.91 6.17 -49.29
CA ALA A 80 -11.32 7.49 -49.46
C ALA A 80 -10.22 7.76 -48.40
N ALA A 81 -10.31 7.14 -47.23
CA ALA A 81 -9.30 7.19 -46.19
C ALA A 81 -9.28 5.92 -45.33
N VAL A 82 -8.13 5.64 -44.74
CA VAL A 82 -7.92 4.58 -43.75
C VAL A 82 -7.36 5.18 -42.45
N VAL A 83 -7.90 4.76 -41.31
CA VAL A 83 -7.44 5.13 -39.98
C VAL A 83 -6.94 3.87 -39.28
N VAL A 84 -5.69 3.86 -38.87
CA VAL A 84 -5.04 2.74 -38.18
C VAL A 84 -4.75 3.13 -36.74
N TYR A 85 -5.30 2.36 -35.80
CA TYR A 85 -5.08 2.54 -34.38
C TYR A 85 -4.75 1.18 -33.76
N CYS A 86 -3.47 0.96 -33.48
CA CYS A 86 -2.94 -0.34 -33.11
C CYS A 86 -1.63 -0.22 -32.31
N ASP A 87 -1.12 -1.36 -31.86
CA ASP A 87 0.24 -1.48 -31.35
C ASP A 87 1.29 -1.16 -32.42
N GLY A 88 2.47 -0.73 -31.97
CA GLY A 88 3.55 -0.23 -32.81
C GLY A 88 4.74 -1.17 -32.90
N GLY A 89 5.85 -0.65 -33.44
CA GLY A 89 7.11 -1.37 -33.60
C GLY A 89 6.92 -2.59 -34.48
N GLY A 90 7.55 -3.71 -34.12
CA GLY A 90 7.42 -4.97 -34.87
C GLY A 90 5.98 -5.51 -34.97
N ARG A 91 5.07 -5.06 -34.09
CA ARG A 91 3.67 -5.51 -34.03
C ARG A 91 2.71 -4.65 -34.85
N HIS A 92 3.20 -3.60 -35.52
CA HIS A 92 2.36 -2.73 -36.36
C HIS A 92 1.67 -3.51 -37.48
N LEU A 93 0.35 -3.33 -37.64
CA LEU A 93 -0.50 -4.15 -38.51
C LEU A 93 -0.06 -4.12 -39.98
N LEU A 94 0.42 -2.97 -40.45
CA LEU A 94 0.84 -2.78 -41.84
C LEU A 94 2.21 -3.37 -42.18
N ASN A 95 3.04 -3.74 -41.19
CA ASN A 95 4.42 -4.19 -41.43
C ASN A 95 4.49 -5.40 -42.36
N LYS A 96 3.50 -6.30 -42.30
CA LYS A 96 3.44 -7.51 -43.14
C LYS A 96 2.79 -7.29 -44.51
N HIS A 97 2.29 -6.08 -44.78
CA HIS A 97 1.47 -5.77 -45.95
C HIS A 97 1.95 -4.52 -46.69
N LEU A 98 3.23 -4.13 -46.52
CA LEU A 98 3.73 -2.83 -46.99
C LEU A 98 3.49 -2.61 -48.49
N GLU A 99 3.86 -3.56 -49.34
CA GLU A 99 3.70 -3.45 -50.80
C GLU A 99 2.23 -3.43 -51.23
N ALA A 100 1.40 -4.27 -50.63
CA ALA A 100 -0.04 -4.31 -50.91
C ALA A 100 -0.72 -3.00 -50.49
N PHE A 101 -0.33 -2.45 -49.34
CA PHE A 101 -0.87 -1.20 -48.83
C PHE A 101 -0.31 0.02 -49.57
N ASP A 102 0.93 -0.03 -50.08
CA ASP A 102 1.48 1.02 -50.93
C ASP A 102 0.68 1.21 -52.22
N LYS A 103 0.17 0.11 -52.80
CA LYS A 103 -0.76 0.17 -53.95
C LYS A 103 -2.05 0.92 -53.59
N ILE A 104 -2.59 0.73 -52.38
CA ILE A 104 -3.75 1.47 -51.88
C ILE A 104 -3.41 2.96 -51.76
N MET A 105 -2.25 3.29 -51.16
CA MET A 105 -1.80 4.66 -50.98
C MET A 105 -1.58 5.39 -52.31
N LYS A 106 -1.06 4.70 -53.34
CA LYS A 106 -0.83 5.25 -54.68
C LYS A 106 -2.11 5.66 -55.41
N ARG A 107 -3.26 5.07 -55.07
CA ARG A 107 -4.57 5.52 -55.59
C ARG A 107 -5.00 6.89 -55.03
N GLY A 108 -4.29 7.41 -54.02
CA GLY A 108 -4.61 8.69 -53.37
C GLY A 108 -5.45 8.56 -52.10
N VAL A 109 -5.62 7.34 -51.58
CA VAL A 109 -6.38 7.06 -50.34
C VAL A 109 -5.68 7.68 -49.13
N GLY A 110 -6.41 8.43 -48.31
CA GLY A 110 -5.88 9.03 -47.09
C GLY A 110 -5.39 8.00 -46.05
N LEU A 111 -4.40 8.35 -45.23
CA LEU A 111 -3.95 7.50 -44.11
C LEU A 111 -3.77 8.31 -42.83
N ALA A 112 -4.39 7.86 -41.74
CA ALA A 112 -4.10 8.32 -40.38
C ALA A 112 -3.53 7.16 -39.54
N CYS A 113 -2.47 7.42 -38.80
CA CYS A 113 -1.93 6.51 -37.80
C CYS A 113 -1.99 7.16 -36.41
N LEU A 114 -2.60 6.46 -35.45
CA LEU A 114 -2.88 6.98 -34.12
C LEU A 114 -2.04 6.27 -33.04
N HIS A 115 -1.49 7.06 -32.11
CA HIS A 115 -0.70 6.63 -30.96
C HIS A 115 0.46 5.69 -31.35
N TYR A 116 0.53 4.47 -30.81
CA TYR A 116 1.48 3.43 -31.21
C TYR A 116 1.46 3.10 -32.71
N GLY A 117 0.36 3.40 -33.42
CA GLY A 117 0.28 3.27 -34.88
C GLY A 117 1.29 4.13 -35.64
N VAL A 118 1.93 5.13 -35.01
CA VAL A 118 3.02 5.91 -35.64
C VAL A 118 4.40 5.27 -35.48
N GLU A 119 4.51 4.18 -34.72
CA GLU A 119 5.77 3.48 -34.48
C GLU A 119 5.93 2.28 -35.41
N VAL A 120 7.03 2.26 -36.15
CA VAL A 120 7.45 1.13 -36.99
C VAL A 120 8.97 0.92 -36.90
N PRO A 121 9.48 -0.29 -37.17
CA PRO A 121 10.92 -0.53 -37.19
C PRO A 121 11.62 0.30 -38.26
N LYS A 122 12.88 0.67 -37.99
CA LYS A 122 13.76 1.27 -38.99
C LYS A 122 13.94 0.33 -40.19
N GLY A 123 14.09 0.90 -41.39
CA GLY A 123 14.22 0.16 -42.65
C GLY A 123 12.94 0.27 -43.49
N PRO A 124 12.55 -0.77 -44.25
CA PRO A 124 11.43 -0.69 -45.18
C PRO A 124 10.12 -0.15 -44.56
N PRO A 125 9.68 -0.57 -43.36
CA PRO A 125 8.48 0.01 -42.73
C PRO A 125 8.60 1.53 -42.52
N GLY A 126 9.69 2.00 -41.94
CA GLY A 126 9.96 3.43 -41.72
C GLY A 126 10.00 4.23 -43.03
N GLU A 127 10.63 3.68 -44.08
CA GLU A 127 10.67 4.31 -45.41
C GLU A 127 9.28 4.49 -46.03
N HIS A 128 8.40 3.49 -45.89
CA HIS A 128 7.01 3.62 -46.30
C HIS A 128 6.26 4.65 -45.47
N PHE A 129 6.46 4.71 -44.16
CA PHE A 129 5.77 5.70 -43.31
C PHE A 129 6.21 7.14 -43.60
N LEU A 130 7.47 7.36 -43.96
CA LEU A 130 7.94 8.64 -44.50
C LEU A 130 7.27 9.00 -45.83
N LYS A 131 6.88 8.01 -46.65
CA LYS A 131 6.12 8.22 -47.90
C LYS A 131 4.61 8.33 -47.68
N TRP A 132 4.06 7.74 -46.62
CA TRP A 132 2.62 7.68 -46.40
C TRP A 132 2.10 8.78 -45.50
N ILE A 133 2.72 8.98 -44.32
CA ILE A 133 2.33 9.98 -43.33
C ILE A 133 3.41 11.02 -43.05
N GLY A 134 4.58 10.93 -43.67
CA GLY A 134 5.62 11.98 -43.64
C GLY A 134 6.55 11.94 -42.42
N GLY A 135 6.28 11.07 -41.44
CA GLY A 135 7.09 10.89 -40.25
C GLY A 135 6.71 9.64 -39.46
N TYR A 136 7.59 9.19 -38.56
CA TYR A 136 7.34 8.03 -37.71
C TYR A 136 8.19 8.04 -36.42
N PHE A 137 7.79 7.25 -35.43
CA PHE A 137 8.59 6.97 -34.24
C PHE A 137 9.64 5.91 -34.59
N GLU A 138 10.91 6.22 -34.34
CA GLU A 138 12.02 5.27 -34.49
C GLU A 138 12.64 4.94 -33.13
N THR A 139 12.73 3.66 -32.79
CA THR A 139 13.34 3.18 -31.55
C THR A 139 14.79 3.65 -31.42
N ASN A 140 15.22 4.05 -30.22
CA ASN A 140 16.50 4.70 -29.88
C ASN A 140 16.70 6.11 -30.47
N TRP A 141 15.73 6.64 -31.22
CA TRP A 141 15.72 8.02 -31.68
C TRP A 141 14.61 8.82 -31.03
N SER A 142 13.41 8.28 -31.03
CA SER A 142 12.18 8.85 -30.46
C SER A 142 11.95 8.38 -29.03
N VAL A 143 11.07 9.07 -28.30
CA VAL A 143 10.74 8.76 -26.90
C VAL A 143 9.24 8.87 -26.61
N ASN A 144 8.75 8.10 -25.63
CA ASN A 144 7.33 8.00 -25.26
C ASN A 144 7.02 8.24 -23.76
N PRO A 145 7.33 9.40 -23.18
CA PRO A 145 6.95 9.66 -21.78
C PRO A 145 5.46 10.02 -21.66
N HIS A 146 4.88 9.85 -20.47
CA HIS A 146 3.61 10.48 -20.10
C HIS A 146 3.85 11.92 -19.63
N TRP A 147 3.21 12.88 -20.29
CA TRP A 147 3.29 14.29 -19.93
C TRP A 147 2.09 15.09 -20.42
N THR A 148 1.90 16.26 -19.85
CA THR A 148 0.86 17.20 -20.30
C THR A 148 1.45 18.11 -21.37
N ALA A 149 1.05 17.89 -22.62
CA ALA A 149 1.40 18.78 -23.72
C ALA A 149 0.39 19.93 -23.79
N ASP A 150 0.90 21.17 -23.88
CA ASP A 150 0.10 22.40 -23.90
C ASP A 150 0.14 23.01 -25.31
N PHE A 151 -0.97 22.91 -26.05
CA PHE A 151 -1.09 23.37 -27.43
C PHE A 151 -1.80 24.72 -27.48
N LYS A 152 -1.02 25.76 -27.75
CA LYS A 152 -1.50 27.15 -27.82
C LYS A 152 -1.52 27.71 -29.23
N LEU A 153 -0.68 27.18 -30.11
CA LEU A 153 -0.47 27.66 -31.46
C LEU A 153 -0.89 26.57 -32.43
N PHE A 154 -1.71 26.94 -33.40
CA PHE A 154 -2.18 26.06 -34.46
C PHE A 154 -1.85 26.69 -35.80
N PRO A 155 -1.32 25.91 -36.77
CA PRO A 155 -1.06 26.43 -38.10
C PRO A 155 -2.38 26.79 -38.80
N ASN A 156 -2.30 27.70 -39.77
CA ASN A 156 -3.40 27.96 -40.69
C ASN A 156 -3.57 26.76 -41.66
N HIS A 157 -4.20 25.71 -41.17
CA HIS A 157 -4.41 24.44 -41.86
C HIS A 157 -5.82 23.93 -41.58
N PRO A 158 -6.52 23.26 -42.53
CA PRO A 158 -7.90 22.81 -42.31
C PRO A 158 -8.09 21.88 -41.10
N ILE A 159 -7.06 21.14 -40.72
CA ILE A 159 -7.08 20.27 -39.51
C ILE A 159 -7.26 21.09 -38.22
N SER A 160 -6.74 22.33 -38.20
CA SER A 160 -6.83 23.24 -37.05
C SER A 160 -8.19 23.94 -36.94
N SER A 161 -9.07 23.80 -37.94
CA SER A 161 -10.36 24.52 -37.99
C SER A 161 -11.20 24.29 -36.75
N GLY A 162 -11.54 25.37 -36.04
CA GLY A 162 -12.36 25.33 -34.83
C GLY A 162 -11.70 24.66 -33.62
N VAL A 163 -10.45 24.23 -33.69
CA VAL A 163 -9.71 23.71 -32.54
C VAL A 163 -9.23 24.89 -31.71
N LYS A 164 -9.58 24.90 -30.42
CA LYS A 164 -9.15 25.94 -29.46
C LYS A 164 -7.93 25.45 -28.68
N PRO A 165 -7.14 26.36 -28.07
CA PRO A 165 -6.04 25.97 -27.20
C PRO A 165 -6.48 24.96 -26.13
N PHE A 166 -5.70 23.91 -25.97
CA PHE A 166 -5.96 22.86 -24.98
C PHE A 166 -4.65 22.26 -24.47
N ALA A 167 -4.65 21.83 -23.22
CA ALA A 167 -3.57 21.07 -22.62
C ALA A 167 -4.12 19.72 -22.16
N ILE A 168 -3.39 18.63 -22.44
CA ILE A 168 -3.89 17.30 -22.11
C ILE A 168 -2.75 16.34 -21.77
N ASN A 169 -2.96 15.56 -20.71
CA ASN A 169 -2.01 14.53 -20.27
C ASN A 169 -2.23 13.24 -21.07
N ASP A 170 -1.20 12.81 -21.77
CA ASP A 170 -1.20 11.61 -22.61
C ASP A 170 0.24 11.04 -22.66
N GLU A 171 0.43 9.87 -23.26
CA GLU A 171 1.76 9.35 -23.57
C GLU A 171 2.24 9.95 -24.91
N TRP A 172 2.45 11.26 -24.94
CA TRP A 172 2.83 11.97 -26.16
C TRP A 172 4.25 11.62 -26.61
N TYR A 173 4.38 11.05 -27.80
CA TYR A 173 5.69 10.72 -28.35
C TYR A 173 6.31 11.93 -29.04
N TYR A 174 7.62 12.08 -28.90
CA TYR A 174 8.34 13.15 -29.57
C TYR A 174 9.75 12.75 -30.02
N HIS A 175 10.43 13.68 -30.71
CA HIS A 175 11.67 13.48 -31.44
C HIS A 175 11.48 12.44 -32.57
N MET A 176 10.46 12.67 -33.41
CA MET A 176 10.10 11.80 -34.53
C MET A 176 11.14 11.87 -35.65
N ARG A 177 11.17 10.84 -36.49
CA ARG A 177 11.78 10.94 -37.82
C ARG A 177 10.79 11.62 -38.74
N PHE A 178 11.25 12.60 -39.51
CA PHE A 178 10.48 13.22 -40.59
C PHE A 178 11.21 13.07 -41.91
N ARG A 179 10.49 13.28 -43.01
CA ARG A 179 11.12 13.47 -44.32
C ARG A 179 12.17 14.58 -44.23
N GLU A 180 13.16 14.48 -45.10
CA GLU A 180 14.21 15.50 -45.21
C GLU A 180 13.57 16.90 -45.34
N ASN A 181 14.06 17.83 -44.53
CA ASN A 181 13.57 19.21 -44.40
C ASN A 181 12.05 19.35 -44.13
N MET A 182 11.40 18.27 -43.64
CA MET A 182 9.95 18.21 -43.46
C MET A 182 9.17 18.53 -44.75
N ASN A 183 9.74 18.22 -45.92
CA ASN A 183 9.13 18.53 -47.21
C ASN A 183 7.71 17.94 -47.31
N GLY A 184 6.72 18.81 -47.52
CA GLY A 184 5.30 18.47 -47.58
C GLY A 184 4.63 18.16 -46.23
N VAL A 185 5.39 18.18 -45.12
CA VAL A 185 4.90 17.91 -43.76
C VAL A 185 4.61 19.23 -43.05
N THR A 186 3.41 19.36 -42.50
CA THR A 186 2.99 20.50 -41.68
C THR A 186 2.79 20.03 -40.25
N PRO A 187 3.58 20.51 -39.27
CA PRO A 187 3.30 20.28 -37.85
C PRO A 187 1.94 20.86 -37.47
N ILE A 188 1.05 20.03 -36.96
CA ILE A 188 -0.29 20.42 -36.52
C ILE A 188 -0.30 20.70 -35.02
N LEU A 189 0.30 19.82 -34.23
CA LEU A 189 0.50 20.01 -32.79
C LEU A 189 1.99 19.98 -32.48
N SER A 190 2.46 21.03 -31.81
CA SER A 190 3.83 21.12 -31.30
C SER A 190 3.83 21.61 -29.86
N ALA A 191 4.67 21.00 -29.04
CA ALA A 191 4.88 21.42 -27.66
C ALA A 191 6.34 21.18 -27.28
N LEU A 192 6.89 22.02 -26.39
CA LEU A 192 8.22 21.82 -25.84
C LEU A 192 8.12 20.92 -24.60
N PRO A 193 8.64 19.67 -24.63
CA PRO A 193 8.63 18.81 -23.47
C PRO A 193 9.49 19.41 -22.35
N SER A 194 9.05 19.28 -21.10
CA SER A 194 9.82 19.74 -19.96
C SER A 194 10.98 18.78 -19.67
N ALA A 195 12.01 19.22 -18.94
CA ALA A 195 13.11 18.35 -18.53
C ALA A 195 12.66 17.10 -17.76
N ASP A 196 11.46 17.15 -17.16
CA ASP A 196 10.86 16.05 -16.43
C ASP A 196 10.55 14.83 -17.32
N THR A 197 10.30 15.05 -18.61
CA THR A 197 10.08 13.96 -19.57
C THR A 197 11.36 13.14 -19.84
N LEU A 198 12.53 13.66 -19.42
CA LEU A 198 13.86 13.08 -19.64
C LEU A 198 14.50 12.42 -18.41
N LYS A 199 13.71 12.19 -17.34
CA LYS A 199 14.17 11.58 -16.07
C LYS A 199 14.53 10.10 -16.18
N ARG A 200 13.92 9.37 -17.14
CA ARG A 200 14.24 7.96 -17.40
C ARG A 200 15.69 7.83 -17.92
N ARG A 201 16.35 6.71 -17.64
CA ARG A 201 17.67 6.39 -18.24
C ARG A 201 17.55 6.22 -19.75
N ASP A 202 18.68 6.35 -20.44
CA ASP A 202 18.71 6.18 -21.88
C ASP A 202 18.38 4.74 -22.29
N GLY A 203 17.67 4.57 -23.40
CA GLY A 203 17.13 3.29 -23.84
C GLY A 203 16.16 3.39 -25.02
N ALA A 204 15.67 2.23 -25.47
CA ALA A 204 14.94 2.02 -26.72
C ALA A 204 13.72 2.96 -26.93
N HIS A 205 12.93 3.16 -25.89
CA HIS A 205 11.75 4.04 -25.91
C HIS A 205 11.84 5.17 -24.89
N SER A 206 12.92 5.21 -24.10
CA SER A 206 13.04 6.06 -22.91
C SER A 206 13.71 7.40 -23.18
N ASN A 207 15.03 7.48 -23.19
CA ASN A 207 15.78 8.70 -23.50
C ASN A 207 16.99 8.36 -24.35
N ASN A 208 17.60 9.34 -25.00
CA ASN A 208 18.84 9.17 -25.71
C ASN A 208 19.58 10.52 -25.83
N PRO A 209 20.87 10.52 -26.18
CA PRO A 209 21.65 11.75 -26.30
C PRO A 209 21.05 12.76 -27.29
N HIS A 210 20.46 12.31 -28.40
CA HIS A 210 19.88 13.20 -29.40
C HIS A 210 18.68 13.98 -28.85
N VAL A 211 17.79 13.28 -28.14
CA VAL A 211 16.61 13.86 -27.51
C VAL A 211 17.01 14.83 -26.40
N ARG A 212 17.98 14.44 -25.56
CA ARG A 212 18.49 15.33 -24.50
C ARG A 212 19.06 16.60 -25.10
N LYS A 213 19.85 16.49 -26.18
CA LYS A 213 20.39 17.65 -26.88
C LYS A 213 19.29 18.53 -27.47
N SER A 214 18.28 17.93 -28.12
CA SER A 214 17.14 18.63 -28.72
C SER A 214 16.32 19.40 -27.68
N VAL A 215 15.97 18.75 -26.56
CA VAL A 215 15.04 19.28 -25.56
C VAL A 215 15.73 20.10 -24.48
N LEU A 216 16.89 19.67 -23.95
CA LEU A 216 17.57 20.35 -22.84
C LEU A 216 18.46 21.48 -23.31
N GLU A 217 19.24 21.26 -24.38
CA GLU A 217 20.22 22.23 -24.85
C GLU A 217 19.60 23.18 -25.89
N ARG A 218 19.02 22.63 -26.96
CA ARG A 218 18.50 23.44 -28.09
C ARG A 218 17.09 23.97 -27.86
N LYS A 219 16.37 23.46 -26.86
CA LYS A 219 14.97 23.85 -26.52
C LYS A 219 14.02 23.76 -27.71
N GLU A 220 14.20 22.76 -28.56
CA GLU A 220 13.39 22.58 -29.77
C GLU A 220 11.98 22.13 -29.43
N ALA A 221 10.99 22.85 -29.96
CA ALA A 221 9.59 22.42 -29.90
C ALA A 221 9.45 21.09 -30.65
N GLN A 222 8.73 20.15 -30.05
CA GLN A 222 8.58 18.83 -30.61
C GLN A 222 7.21 18.65 -31.24
N HIS A 223 7.17 18.02 -32.41
CA HIS A 223 5.96 17.81 -33.20
C HIS A 223 5.31 16.46 -32.84
N VAL A 224 4.07 16.51 -32.35
CA VAL A 224 3.33 15.34 -31.82
C VAL A 224 2.05 15.03 -32.62
N ALA A 225 1.69 15.92 -33.54
CA ALA A 225 0.75 15.63 -34.62
C ALA A 225 1.15 16.39 -35.88
N TRP A 226 0.99 15.80 -37.05
CA TRP A 226 1.41 16.41 -38.31
C TRP A 226 0.56 15.93 -39.50
N ALA A 227 0.39 16.82 -40.47
CA ALA A 227 -0.23 16.54 -41.75
C ALA A 227 0.87 16.34 -42.81
N TYR A 228 0.62 15.48 -43.78
CA TYR A 228 1.52 15.28 -44.91
C TYR A 228 0.73 15.25 -46.21
N GLN A 229 1.09 16.13 -47.14
CA GLN A 229 0.55 16.12 -48.50
C GLN A 229 1.52 15.36 -49.41
N ARG A 230 1.10 14.21 -49.93
CA ARG A 230 1.92 13.41 -50.83
C ARG A 230 1.97 14.03 -52.21
N GLY A 231 3.00 13.67 -52.98
CA GLY A 231 3.19 14.10 -54.35
C GLY A 231 2.25 13.41 -55.34
N LYS A 232 2.39 13.79 -56.62
CA LYS A 232 1.59 13.27 -57.74
C LYS A 232 1.72 11.76 -57.94
N ASP A 233 2.86 11.19 -57.57
CA ASP A 233 3.14 9.75 -57.57
C ASP A 233 2.23 8.95 -56.61
N TYR A 234 1.60 9.64 -55.65
CA TYR A 234 0.57 9.11 -54.75
C TYR A 234 -0.79 9.78 -54.96
N ASN A 235 -1.07 10.28 -56.17
CA ASN A 235 -2.32 10.94 -56.57
C ASN A 235 -2.75 12.04 -55.58
N ASP A 236 -1.78 12.84 -55.13
CA ASP A 236 -1.96 13.91 -54.14
C ASP A 236 -2.71 13.43 -52.89
N GLY A 237 -2.45 12.19 -52.48
CA GLY A 237 -3.01 11.61 -51.27
C GLY A 237 -2.50 12.30 -50.01
N ARG A 238 -3.22 12.12 -48.91
CA ARG A 238 -2.97 12.84 -47.65
C ARG A 238 -2.68 11.89 -46.49
N GLY A 239 -1.76 12.28 -45.63
CA GLY A 239 -1.30 11.51 -44.48
C GLY A 239 -1.43 12.30 -43.18
N PHE A 240 -1.65 11.60 -42.07
CA PHE A 240 -1.73 12.20 -40.74
C PHE A 240 -1.10 11.28 -39.69
N GLY A 241 -0.15 11.82 -38.93
CA GLY A 241 0.41 11.14 -37.75
C GLY A 241 -0.04 11.85 -36.48
N PHE A 242 -0.44 11.09 -35.47
CA PHE A 242 -0.92 11.61 -34.19
C PHE A 242 -0.44 10.71 -33.06
N THR A 243 0.38 11.23 -32.14
CA THR A 243 1.00 10.39 -31.10
C THR A 243 0.14 10.24 -29.84
N GLY A 244 -0.93 11.02 -29.70
CA GLY A 244 -1.88 10.93 -28.58
C GLY A 244 -2.88 9.80 -28.74
N GLY A 245 -3.64 9.54 -27.67
CA GLY A 245 -4.61 8.45 -27.62
C GLY A 245 -4.14 7.27 -26.78
N HIS A 246 -3.17 7.44 -25.87
CA HIS A 246 -2.92 6.45 -24.83
C HIS A 246 -4.14 6.36 -23.92
N ASN A 247 -4.55 7.50 -23.37
CA ASN A 247 -5.66 7.62 -22.42
C ASN A 247 -6.99 7.77 -23.18
N HIS A 248 -7.85 6.74 -23.18
CA HIS A 248 -9.12 6.73 -23.91
C HIS A 248 -10.06 7.87 -23.47
N VAL A 249 -10.00 8.32 -22.21
CA VAL A 249 -10.82 9.43 -21.71
C VAL A 249 -10.55 10.74 -22.45
N ASN A 250 -9.36 10.89 -23.05
CA ASN A 250 -9.00 12.09 -23.80
C ASN A 250 -9.87 12.26 -25.06
N TRP A 251 -10.46 11.17 -25.57
CA TRP A 251 -11.48 11.26 -26.60
C TRP A 251 -12.73 12.00 -26.14
N GLY A 252 -12.92 12.22 -24.84
CA GLY A 252 -13.96 13.06 -24.28
C GLY A 252 -13.72 14.57 -24.46
N SER A 253 -12.48 15.01 -24.71
CA SER A 253 -12.15 16.41 -24.99
C SER A 253 -12.58 16.81 -26.40
N ASP A 254 -13.38 17.89 -26.50
CA ASP A 254 -13.91 18.39 -27.76
C ASP A 254 -12.81 18.82 -28.71
N ASN A 255 -11.75 19.46 -28.22
CA ASN A 255 -10.65 19.95 -29.06
C ASN A 255 -9.74 18.80 -29.50
N PHE A 256 -9.46 17.85 -28.61
CA PHE A 256 -8.67 16.64 -28.92
C PHE A 256 -9.38 15.80 -29.99
N ARG A 257 -10.68 15.56 -29.81
CA ARG A 257 -11.52 14.81 -30.74
C ARG A 257 -11.74 15.55 -32.06
N ARG A 258 -12.06 16.86 -32.03
CA ARG A 258 -12.27 17.69 -33.23
C ARG A 258 -11.04 17.71 -34.13
N LEU A 259 -9.84 17.83 -33.55
CA LEU A 259 -8.60 17.80 -34.33
C LEU A 259 -8.48 16.53 -35.16
N VAL A 260 -8.70 15.36 -34.54
CA VAL A 260 -8.60 14.07 -35.21
C VAL A 260 -9.74 13.89 -36.23
N LEU A 261 -10.96 14.33 -35.92
CA LEU A 261 -12.07 14.30 -36.89
C LEU A 261 -11.80 15.20 -38.11
N ASN A 262 -11.26 16.41 -37.90
CA ASN A 262 -10.84 17.29 -38.99
C ASN A 262 -9.73 16.64 -39.83
N ALA A 263 -8.78 15.97 -39.18
CA ALA A 263 -7.72 15.25 -39.86
C ALA A 263 -8.27 14.13 -40.75
N ILE A 264 -9.21 13.33 -40.23
CA ILE A 264 -9.86 12.25 -40.98
C ILE A 264 -10.63 12.80 -42.18
N ALA A 265 -11.38 13.90 -42.00
CA ALA A 265 -12.05 14.57 -43.11
C ALA A 265 -11.06 15.09 -44.16
N TRP A 266 -10.01 15.76 -43.70
CA TRP A 266 -8.99 16.32 -44.57
C TRP A 266 -8.27 15.23 -45.37
N ILE A 267 -7.89 14.09 -44.76
CA ILE A 267 -7.23 13.00 -45.49
C ILE A 267 -8.16 12.32 -46.50
N ALA A 268 -9.47 12.32 -46.27
CA ALA A 268 -10.49 11.85 -47.21
C ALA A 268 -10.79 12.85 -48.35
N LYS A 269 -10.02 13.95 -48.43
CA LYS A 269 -10.24 15.07 -49.36
C LYS A 269 -11.65 15.66 -49.23
N VAL A 270 -12.07 15.83 -47.99
CA VAL A 270 -13.27 16.59 -47.60
C VAL A 270 -12.79 17.75 -46.75
N ASP A 271 -13.13 18.97 -47.14
CA ASP A 271 -12.72 20.14 -46.37
C ASP A 271 -13.53 20.23 -45.07
N PRO A 272 -12.87 20.22 -43.89
CA PRO A 272 -13.56 20.45 -42.63
C PRO A 272 -14.30 21.78 -42.66
N PRO A 273 -15.51 21.88 -42.05
CA PRO A 273 -16.22 23.14 -41.91
C PRO A 273 -15.34 24.23 -41.27
N LYS A 274 -15.62 25.52 -41.53
CA LYS A 274 -14.87 26.64 -40.91
C LYS A 274 -14.82 26.57 -39.38
N GLY A 275 -15.87 26.05 -38.74
CA GLY A 275 -15.93 25.81 -37.29
C GLY A 275 -15.34 24.46 -36.83
N GLY A 276 -14.73 23.70 -37.73
CA GLY A 276 -14.33 22.31 -37.56
C GLY A 276 -15.51 21.33 -37.67
N VAL A 277 -15.19 20.04 -37.80
CA VAL A 277 -16.15 18.95 -37.69
C VAL A 277 -16.79 19.02 -36.30
N PRO A 278 -18.13 19.03 -36.19
CA PRO A 278 -18.80 19.00 -34.89
C PRO A 278 -18.33 17.80 -34.06
N ALA A 279 -17.73 18.07 -32.90
CA ALA A 279 -17.22 17.01 -32.03
C ALA A 279 -18.35 16.25 -31.30
N GLY A 280 -19.58 16.77 -31.32
CA GLY A 280 -20.69 16.27 -30.50
C GLY A 280 -20.42 16.36 -28.99
N GLU A 281 -21.32 15.82 -28.17
CA GLU A 281 -21.16 15.79 -26.70
C GLU A 281 -21.04 14.34 -26.23
N VAL A 282 -19.84 13.98 -25.75
CA VAL A 282 -19.54 12.61 -25.31
C VAL A 282 -20.02 12.39 -23.88
N SER A 283 -20.87 11.37 -23.71
CA SER A 283 -21.28 10.86 -22.41
C SER A 283 -20.28 9.86 -21.84
N ILE A 284 -20.34 9.67 -20.52
CA ILE A 284 -19.53 8.67 -19.81
C ILE A 284 -19.81 7.27 -20.37
N LYS A 285 -21.09 6.94 -20.60
CA LYS A 285 -21.51 5.64 -21.16
C LYS A 285 -20.87 5.36 -22.52
N GLU A 286 -20.66 6.38 -23.35
CA GLU A 286 -20.02 6.22 -24.65
C GLU A 286 -18.51 6.01 -24.55
N LEU A 287 -17.84 6.64 -23.58
CA LEU A 287 -16.43 6.37 -23.29
C LEU A 287 -16.23 4.97 -22.70
N GLU A 288 -17.20 4.49 -21.91
CA GLU A 288 -17.15 3.15 -21.32
C GLU A 288 -17.57 2.05 -22.31
N ALA A 289 -18.17 2.42 -23.45
CA ALA A 289 -18.64 1.46 -24.43
C ALA A 289 -17.48 0.84 -25.23
N ASN A 290 -17.54 -0.48 -25.43
CA ASN A 290 -16.58 -1.24 -26.23
C ASN A 290 -15.14 -1.24 -25.71
N GLN A 291 -14.93 -0.94 -24.42
CA GLN A 291 -13.62 -1.06 -23.77
C GLN A 291 -13.11 -2.51 -23.85
N ASP A 292 -11.81 -2.68 -24.12
CA ASP A 292 -11.11 -3.94 -24.31
C ASP A 292 -10.97 -4.73 -22.99
N TYR A 293 -11.04 -4.03 -21.84
CA TYR A 293 -10.90 -4.59 -20.49
C TYR A 293 -12.01 -4.09 -19.55
N ALA A 294 -12.29 -4.81 -18.48
CA ALA A 294 -13.26 -4.38 -17.46
C ALA A 294 -12.69 -3.26 -16.55
N PRO A 295 -13.54 -2.42 -15.91
CA PRO A 295 -13.09 -1.30 -15.08
C PRO A 295 -12.04 -1.65 -14.02
N GLY A 296 -10.95 -0.88 -13.96
CA GLY A 296 -9.85 -1.00 -12.99
C GLY A 296 -9.99 -0.05 -11.78
N ARG A 297 -9.20 -0.26 -10.71
CA ARG A 297 -9.16 0.68 -9.58
C ARG A 297 -8.63 2.03 -10.07
N GLY A 298 -9.34 3.12 -9.75
CA GLY A 298 -8.94 4.49 -10.09
C GLY A 298 -9.69 5.14 -11.25
N TRP A 299 -10.64 4.46 -11.89
CA TRP A 299 -11.63 5.07 -12.81
C TRP A 299 -13.03 4.88 -12.22
N ASN A 300 -13.81 5.95 -12.12
CA ASN A 300 -15.22 5.93 -11.75
C ASN A 300 -15.94 7.05 -12.51
N ALA A 301 -17.27 7.01 -12.55
CA ALA A 301 -18.07 7.98 -13.27
C ALA A 301 -17.75 9.43 -12.86
N GLU A 302 -17.50 9.69 -11.57
CA GLU A 302 -17.18 11.03 -11.04
C GLU A 302 -15.83 11.55 -11.53
N LYS A 303 -14.81 10.69 -11.62
CA LYS A 303 -13.50 11.02 -12.21
C LYS A 303 -13.63 11.29 -13.72
N ILE A 304 -14.38 10.46 -14.46
CA ILE A 304 -14.61 10.65 -15.90
C ILE A 304 -15.39 11.96 -16.12
N GLU A 305 -16.42 12.23 -15.32
CA GLU A 305 -17.20 13.48 -15.36
C GLU A 305 -16.32 14.70 -15.07
N THR A 306 -15.45 14.61 -14.06
CA THR A 306 -14.52 15.67 -13.70
C THR A 306 -13.54 15.96 -14.83
N MET A 307 -13.00 14.93 -15.47
CA MET A 307 -12.10 15.08 -16.61
C MET A 307 -12.83 15.68 -17.82
N LEU A 308 -14.04 15.20 -18.15
CA LEU A 308 -14.87 15.79 -19.21
C LEU A 308 -15.16 17.27 -18.96
N LYS A 309 -15.46 17.63 -17.70
CA LYS A 309 -15.67 19.03 -17.30
C LYS A 309 -14.40 19.86 -17.39
N GLN A 310 -13.25 19.31 -17.02
CA GLN A 310 -11.95 19.99 -17.18
C GLN A 310 -11.62 20.21 -18.65
N PHE A 311 -11.89 19.25 -19.53
CA PHE A 311 -11.62 19.36 -20.96
C PHE A 311 -12.51 20.38 -21.66
N ASN A 312 -13.82 20.34 -21.37
CA ASN A 312 -14.83 21.05 -22.17
C ASN A 312 -15.42 22.28 -21.45
N GLY A 313 -15.03 22.52 -20.20
CA GLY A 313 -15.54 23.61 -19.36
C GLY A 313 -16.98 23.39 -18.86
N LYS A 314 -17.61 22.26 -19.18
CA LYS A 314 -18.99 21.90 -18.80
C LYS A 314 -19.11 20.39 -18.54
N ALA A 315 -19.99 20.01 -17.62
CA ALA A 315 -20.32 18.60 -17.39
C ALA A 315 -21.16 18.04 -18.56
N PRO A 316 -21.03 16.75 -18.92
CA PRO A 316 -21.83 16.13 -19.97
C PRO A 316 -23.32 16.10 -19.61
N LYS A 317 -24.22 16.35 -20.58
CA LYS A 317 -25.68 16.29 -20.41
C LYS A 317 -26.15 14.95 -19.85
N LYS A 318 -26.96 14.97 -18.79
CA LYS A 318 -27.60 13.78 -18.20
C LYS A 318 -28.81 13.31 -19.03
N GLY A 319 -28.74 12.07 -19.53
CA GLY A 319 -29.82 11.30 -20.18
C GLY A 319 -29.19 10.26 -21.12
N ALA A 320 -29.36 8.94 -20.99
CA ALA A 320 -30.57 8.19 -20.63
C ALA A 320 -30.56 7.54 -19.23
N SER A 321 -31.75 7.56 -18.62
CA SER A 321 -32.22 7.02 -17.33
C SER A 321 -31.81 5.55 -17.06
N ILE A 322 -31.71 5.05 -15.81
CA ILE A 322 -32.79 4.96 -14.80
C ILE A 322 -32.31 5.35 -13.37
N ALA A 323 -33.17 6.06 -12.64
CA ALA A 323 -33.04 6.55 -11.25
C ALA A 323 -33.79 5.63 -10.24
N PRO A 324 -33.92 5.96 -8.93
CA PRO A 324 -32.95 6.43 -7.92
C PRO A 324 -33.00 5.60 -6.60
N ALA A 325 -32.06 5.79 -5.67
CA ALA A 325 -32.30 5.54 -4.24
C ALA A 325 -31.71 6.68 -3.38
N LYS A 326 -32.52 7.16 -2.44
CA LYS A 326 -32.36 8.38 -1.64
C LYS A 326 -31.15 8.38 -0.70
N GLU A 327 -30.63 9.60 -0.53
CA GLU A 327 -29.59 10.02 0.42
C GLU A 327 -29.92 9.69 1.89
N ALA A 328 -28.89 9.27 2.63
CA ALA A 328 -28.84 9.35 4.08
C ALA A 328 -27.81 10.41 4.48
N SER A 329 -28.26 11.43 5.22
CA SER A 329 -27.47 12.55 5.75
C SER A 329 -26.38 12.09 6.72
N GLY A 330 -25.15 12.58 6.53
CA GLY A 330 -23.98 12.30 7.39
C GLY A 330 -24.09 12.92 8.79
N SER A 331 -23.70 12.14 9.80
CA SER A 331 -23.53 12.61 11.18
C SER A 331 -22.23 13.41 11.33
N LYS A 332 -22.27 14.51 12.10
CA LYS A 332 -21.07 15.28 12.49
C LYS A 332 -20.20 14.46 13.45
N ALA A 333 -18.90 14.36 13.18
CA ALA A 333 -17.94 13.75 14.10
C ALA A 333 -17.86 14.51 15.44
N LYS A 334 -17.78 13.77 16.55
CA LYS A 334 -17.76 14.32 17.92
C LYS A 334 -16.54 15.25 18.09
N GLY A 335 -16.77 16.50 18.54
CA GLY A 335 -15.70 17.47 18.79
C GLY A 335 -15.22 18.29 17.57
N GLN A 336 -15.80 18.11 16.37
CA GLN A 336 -15.47 18.92 15.19
C GLN A 336 -16.06 20.34 15.31
N LEU A 337 -15.18 21.34 15.35
CA LEU A 337 -15.53 22.75 15.41
C LEU A 337 -15.75 23.35 14.02
N PHE A 338 -15.02 22.87 13.01
CA PHE A 338 -15.09 23.39 11.64
C PHE A 338 -14.68 22.33 10.60
N ALA A 339 -15.26 22.42 9.40
CA ALA A 339 -14.78 21.75 8.21
C ALA A 339 -15.03 22.65 7.00
N SER A 340 -14.00 22.86 6.18
CA SER A 340 -14.10 23.62 4.94
C SER A 340 -14.69 22.77 3.82
N LYS A 341 -15.15 23.44 2.77
CA LYS A 341 -15.19 22.82 1.43
C LYS A 341 -13.76 22.59 0.94
N THR A 342 -13.57 21.72 -0.04
CA THR A 342 -12.26 21.48 -0.66
C THR A 342 -11.70 22.77 -1.26
N VAL A 343 -10.46 23.11 -0.91
CA VAL A 343 -9.69 24.24 -1.42
C VAL A 343 -8.75 23.72 -2.50
N THR A 344 -8.86 24.28 -3.70
CA THR A 344 -8.09 23.89 -4.88
C THR A 344 -7.39 25.12 -5.48
N ALA A 345 -6.53 24.90 -6.47
CA ALA A 345 -5.85 25.99 -7.18
C ALA A 345 -6.83 26.97 -7.88
N SER A 346 -8.08 26.54 -8.10
CA SER A 346 -9.17 27.34 -8.66
C SER A 346 -10.08 27.99 -7.61
N THR A 347 -9.92 27.68 -6.31
CA THR A 347 -10.59 28.45 -5.25
C THR A 347 -10.11 29.91 -5.31
N PRO A 348 -10.99 30.93 -5.26
CA PRO A 348 -10.57 32.33 -5.30
C PRO A 348 -9.52 32.67 -4.23
N GLY A 349 -8.40 33.24 -4.68
CA GLY A 349 -7.24 33.49 -3.82
C GLY A 349 -6.54 32.23 -3.28
N GLN A 350 -6.87 31.05 -3.83
CA GLN A 350 -6.43 29.71 -3.41
C GLN A 350 -6.65 29.46 -1.93
N SER A 351 -7.72 30.03 -1.37
CA SER A 351 -7.90 30.09 0.06
C SER A 351 -9.37 30.15 0.46
N ILE A 352 -9.65 29.73 1.68
CA ILE A 352 -10.94 29.85 2.34
C ILE A 352 -10.76 30.46 3.72
N ASP A 353 -11.68 31.33 4.11
CA ASP A 353 -11.71 31.85 5.47
C ASP A 353 -12.19 30.76 6.43
N VAL A 354 -11.45 30.61 7.52
CA VAL A 354 -11.76 29.69 8.61
C VAL A 354 -12.05 30.53 9.84
N ALA A 355 -13.33 30.66 10.17
CA ALA A 355 -13.79 31.45 11.30
C ALA A 355 -14.92 30.73 12.04
N PHE A 356 -14.78 30.57 13.35
CA PHE A 356 -15.80 29.97 14.22
C PHE A 356 -15.56 30.35 15.70
N ASP A 357 -16.59 30.19 16.53
CA ASP A 357 -16.53 30.54 17.95
C ASP A 357 -15.90 29.40 18.79
N LEU A 358 -15.08 29.78 19.76
CA LEU A 358 -14.38 28.89 20.70
C LEU A 358 -15.12 28.92 22.04
N LYS A 359 -16.05 27.99 22.26
CA LYS A 359 -16.77 27.89 23.55
C LYS A 359 -16.10 26.86 24.46
N GLY A 360 -15.35 27.33 25.46
CA GLY A 360 -14.76 26.48 26.51
C GLY A 360 -13.71 25.48 26.04
N THR A 361 -13.18 25.69 24.82
CA THR A 361 -12.22 24.81 24.16
C THR A 361 -10.88 24.82 24.89
N LYS A 362 -10.40 23.67 25.39
CA LYS A 362 -9.09 23.56 26.05
C LYS A 362 -7.94 23.24 25.08
N GLU A 363 -8.26 22.63 23.95
CA GLU A 363 -7.31 22.20 22.92
C GLU A 363 -7.85 22.51 21.52
N LEU A 364 -6.97 22.81 20.58
CA LEU A 364 -7.32 23.15 19.20
C LEU A 364 -6.50 22.28 18.24
N HIS A 365 -7.17 21.55 17.35
CA HIS A 365 -6.53 20.65 16.39
C HIS A 365 -6.85 21.08 14.96
N LEU A 366 -5.86 21.61 14.26
CA LEU A 366 -5.91 22.03 12.87
C LEU A 366 -5.53 20.85 11.98
N VAL A 367 -6.47 20.39 11.16
CA VAL A 367 -6.29 19.24 10.25
C VAL A 367 -6.39 19.72 8.82
N VAL A 368 -5.52 19.20 7.97
CA VAL A 368 -5.66 19.32 6.52
C VAL A 368 -5.77 17.92 5.94
N THR A 369 -6.90 17.54 5.35
CA THR A 369 -7.03 16.25 4.66
C THR A 369 -6.84 16.42 3.16
N ASP A 370 -6.34 15.38 2.50
CA ASP A 370 -6.43 15.30 1.04
C ASP A 370 -7.92 15.43 0.67
N GLY A 371 -8.24 16.31 -0.27
CA GLY A 371 -9.59 16.53 -0.79
C GLY A 371 -10.17 15.32 -1.55
N GLY A 372 -9.54 14.14 -1.44
CA GLY A 372 -9.96 12.86 -1.98
C GLY A 372 -9.34 12.53 -3.33
N ASN A 373 -8.26 13.23 -3.72
CA ASN A 373 -7.66 13.12 -5.06
C ASN A 373 -6.44 12.16 -5.11
N GLY A 374 -5.84 11.81 -3.96
CA GLY A 374 -4.70 10.91 -3.82
C GLY A 374 -3.37 11.44 -4.35
N TYR A 375 -3.22 12.75 -4.57
CA TYR A 375 -1.99 13.37 -5.09
C TYR A 375 -0.99 13.71 -3.96
N SER A 376 0.24 14.09 -4.34
CA SER A 376 1.33 14.46 -3.41
C SER A 376 1.76 15.93 -3.54
N CYS A 377 0.94 16.74 -4.22
CA CYS A 377 1.14 18.19 -4.37
C CYS A 377 0.25 19.02 -3.43
N ASP A 378 -0.41 18.37 -2.47
CA ASP A 378 -1.43 18.97 -1.60
C ASP A 378 -0.82 19.78 -0.45
N TRP A 379 -0.01 20.79 -0.79
CA TRP A 379 0.64 21.66 0.18
C TRP A 379 -0.35 22.74 0.61
N ALA A 380 -0.43 22.98 1.90
CA ALA A 380 -1.41 23.85 2.52
C ALA A 380 -0.75 24.81 3.52
N ASN A 381 -1.39 25.96 3.70
CA ASN A 381 -1.01 27.03 4.61
C ASN A 381 -2.21 27.39 5.48
N TRP A 382 -2.01 27.40 6.80
CA TRP A 382 -2.84 28.15 7.72
C TRP A 382 -2.30 29.58 7.78
N VAL A 383 -2.90 30.51 7.04
CA VAL A 383 -2.48 31.91 6.93
C VAL A 383 -3.08 32.75 8.05
N ASN A 384 -2.22 33.53 8.72
CA ASN A 384 -2.55 34.37 9.89
C ASN A 384 -3.52 33.71 10.91
N PRO A 385 -3.23 32.49 11.39
CA PRO A 385 -4.10 31.81 12.33
C PRO A 385 -3.98 32.46 13.71
N ARG A 386 -5.11 32.89 14.28
CA ARG A 386 -5.16 33.66 15.53
C ARG A 386 -6.44 33.42 16.33
N LEU A 387 -6.32 33.64 17.63
CA LEU A 387 -7.37 33.56 18.63
C LEU A 387 -7.76 34.97 19.03
N VAL A 388 -9.05 35.26 19.15
CA VAL A 388 -9.57 36.57 19.58
C VAL A 388 -10.28 36.41 20.90
N ASP A 389 -10.00 37.27 21.87
CA ASP A 389 -10.72 37.29 23.16
C ASP A 389 -11.97 38.18 23.15
N ALA A 390 -12.73 38.14 24.25
CA ALA A 390 -13.96 38.91 24.40
C ALA A 390 -13.76 40.44 24.31
N ALA A 391 -12.53 40.95 24.54
CA ALA A 391 -12.19 42.36 24.40
C ALA A 391 -11.69 42.71 22.98
N GLY A 392 -11.67 41.73 22.06
CA GLY A 392 -11.18 41.90 20.70
C GLY A 392 -9.66 41.81 20.56
N LYS A 393 -8.92 41.43 21.62
CA LYS A 393 -7.47 41.28 21.55
C LYS A 393 -7.12 39.98 20.82
N GLU A 394 -6.24 40.09 19.82
CA GLU A 394 -5.80 38.96 19.02
C GLU A 394 -4.49 38.35 19.55
N THR A 395 -4.41 37.01 19.58
CA THR A 395 -3.19 36.23 19.85
C THR A 395 -2.90 35.33 18.65
N LYS A 396 -1.73 35.47 18.03
CA LYS A 396 -1.34 34.66 16.87
C LYS A 396 -0.93 33.26 17.32
N LEU A 397 -1.41 32.23 16.62
CA LEU A 397 -0.96 30.85 16.86
C LEU A 397 0.52 30.66 16.49
N THR A 398 1.07 31.49 15.60
CA THR A 398 2.51 31.46 15.25
C THR A 398 3.42 31.94 16.38
N SER A 399 2.90 32.65 17.39
CA SER A 399 3.64 33.01 18.62
C SER A 399 3.41 32.01 19.76
N MET A 400 2.63 30.96 19.52
CA MET A 400 2.36 29.89 20.48
C MET A 400 3.09 28.62 20.03
N LYS A 401 3.59 27.84 20.99
CA LYS A 401 4.17 26.52 20.70
C LYS A 401 3.04 25.50 20.53
N TRP A 402 2.98 24.81 19.40
CA TRP A 402 2.08 23.66 19.24
C TRP A 402 2.55 22.48 20.08
N SER A 403 1.62 21.61 20.49
CA SER A 403 1.91 20.40 21.24
C SER A 403 2.17 19.18 20.36
N PHE A 404 1.79 19.21 19.08
CA PHE A 404 1.98 18.11 18.11
C PHE A 404 1.84 18.65 16.68
N ALA A 405 2.63 18.18 15.73
CA ALA A 405 2.44 18.45 14.31
C ALA A 405 2.83 17.24 13.44
N SER A 406 2.05 16.94 12.41
CA SER A 406 2.38 15.91 11.42
C SER A 406 1.88 16.29 10.03
N SER A 407 2.49 15.72 8.99
CA SER A 407 2.20 16.01 7.59
C SER A 407 2.47 14.79 6.72
N GLY A 408 1.59 14.49 5.76
CA GLY A 408 1.69 13.30 4.90
C GLY A 408 2.85 13.33 3.91
N TRP A 409 3.36 14.53 3.64
CA TRP A 409 4.61 14.78 2.92
C TRP A 409 5.25 16.10 3.42
N GLY A 410 6.58 16.25 3.44
CA GLY A 410 7.24 17.47 3.95
C GLY A 410 7.07 17.72 5.47
N TYR A 411 7.16 18.98 5.92
CA TYR A 411 7.13 19.41 7.34
C TYR A 411 6.04 20.42 7.65
N VAL A 412 5.62 20.46 8.91
CA VAL A 412 4.90 21.61 9.45
C VAL A 412 5.89 22.69 9.88
N LYS A 413 5.75 23.92 9.38
CA LYS A 413 6.69 25.02 9.67
C LYS A 413 5.99 26.35 9.92
N VAL A 414 6.52 27.16 10.83
CA VAL A 414 6.09 28.55 11.03
C VAL A 414 6.76 29.44 9.99
N ASN A 415 5.94 30.21 9.25
CA ASN A 415 6.36 31.15 8.21
C ASN A 415 7.16 30.54 7.05
N GLN A 416 7.12 29.22 6.93
CA GLN A 416 7.68 28.45 5.82
C GLN A 416 6.68 27.38 5.36
N ASN A 417 6.74 26.99 4.09
CA ASN A 417 5.86 25.97 3.52
C ASN A 417 6.34 24.55 3.85
N ALA A 418 5.66 23.53 3.31
CA ALA A 418 5.94 22.12 3.59
C ALA A 418 7.38 21.68 3.25
N ARG A 419 8.11 22.43 2.43
CA ARG A 419 9.49 22.14 2.03
C ARG A 419 10.53 23.02 2.76
N GLY A 420 10.09 23.94 3.62
CA GLY A 420 10.97 24.87 4.34
C GLY A 420 11.29 26.16 3.56
N GLU A 421 10.59 26.43 2.46
CA GLU A 421 10.73 27.65 1.66
C GLU A 421 9.73 28.72 2.13
N THR A 422 9.86 29.97 1.68
CA THR A 422 8.93 31.05 2.03
C THR A 422 7.48 30.71 1.65
N MET A 423 6.54 30.82 2.59
CA MET A 423 5.11 30.58 2.32
C MET A 423 4.57 31.60 1.32
N LYS A 424 3.94 31.11 0.26
CA LYS A 424 3.27 31.97 -0.72
C LYS A 424 1.90 31.41 -1.07
N VAL A 425 0.93 32.30 -1.21
CA VAL A 425 -0.43 31.96 -1.63
C VAL A 425 -0.79 32.88 -2.78
N ALA A 426 -1.13 32.30 -3.93
CA ALA A 426 -1.48 33.05 -5.13
C ALA A 426 -0.43 34.14 -5.49
N GLY A 427 0.85 33.86 -5.26
CA GLY A 427 1.99 34.68 -5.66
C GLY A 427 2.41 35.70 -4.61
N LYS A 428 1.67 35.82 -3.51
CA LYS A 428 1.96 36.76 -2.42
C LYS A 428 2.60 36.02 -1.26
N THR A 429 3.68 36.57 -0.74
CA THR A 429 4.27 36.10 0.52
C THR A 429 3.27 36.26 1.65
N VAL A 430 3.06 35.19 2.41
CA VAL A 430 2.16 35.17 3.57
C VAL A 430 2.92 34.71 4.82
N GLN A 431 2.33 34.96 5.98
CA GLN A 431 2.85 34.52 7.28
C GLN A 431 1.81 33.62 7.94
N GLY A 432 2.24 32.56 8.62
CA GLY A 432 1.34 31.51 9.08
C GLY A 432 2.05 30.20 9.38
N ILE A 433 1.35 29.08 9.15
CA ILE A 433 1.89 27.74 9.35
C ILE A 433 1.70 26.93 8.07
N GLY A 434 2.78 26.48 7.42
CA GLY A 434 2.75 25.66 6.21
C GLY A 434 2.83 24.16 6.52
N THR A 435 2.19 23.32 5.69
CA THR A 435 2.03 21.86 5.86
C THR A 435 1.66 21.16 4.53
N HIS A 436 1.48 19.83 4.50
CA HIS A 436 0.93 19.04 3.39
C HIS A 436 -0.23 18.16 3.86
N ALA A 437 -1.18 17.83 2.99
CA ALA A 437 -2.30 16.95 3.30
C ALA A 437 -1.94 15.46 3.08
N THR A 438 -2.22 14.54 3.98
CA THR A 438 -2.94 14.69 5.24
C THR A 438 -2.04 15.19 6.37
N SER A 439 -2.42 16.24 7.10
CA SER A 439 -1.70 16.77 8.27
C SER A 439 -2.59 17.05 9.48
N LEU A 440 -1.96 17.10 10.66
CA LEU A 440 -2.57 17.46 11.94
C LEU A 440 -1.61 18.35 12.76
N ILE A 441 -2.08 19.50 13.24
CA ILE A 441 -1.34 20.44 14.10
C ILE A 441 -2.19 20.72 15.34
N SER A 442 -1.66 20.46 16.54
CA SER A 442 -2.43 20.54 17.80
C SER A 442 -1.87 21.59 18.75
N TYR A 443 -2.73 22.36 19.41
CA TYR A 443 -2.40 23.36 20.42
C TYR A 443 -3.15 23.11 21.73
N LYS A 444 -2.46 23.29 22.86
CA LYS A 444 -3.10 23.43 24.18
C LYS A 444 -3.32 24.91 24.48
N LEU A 445 -4.55 25.30 24.82
CA LEU A 445 -4.86 26.68 25.18
C LEU A 445 -4.63 26.92 26.69
N PRO A 446 -4.18 28.13 27.11
CA PRO A 446 -3.97 28.42 28.53
C PRO A 446 -5.25 28.23 29.34
N SER A 447 -5.20 27.53 30.47
CA SER A 447 -6.38 27.09 31.23
C SER A 447 -7.40 28.19 31.59
N ASN A 448 -6.97 29.45 31.71
CA ASN A 448 -7.82 30.61 32.03
C ASN A 448 -7.96 31.60 30.87
N HIS A 449 -7.76 31.15 29.62
CA HIS A 449 -7.84 32.03 28.46
C HIS A 449 -9.27 32.60 28.28
N LYS A 450 -9.35 33.85 27.78
CA LYS A 450 -10.63 34.51 27.44
C LYS A 450 -10.96 34.46 25.93
N PHE A 451 -10.23 33.65 25.15
CA PHE A 451 -10.49 33.49 23.71
C PHE A 451 -11.91 33.01 23.44
N THR A 452 -12.61 33.74 22.57
CA THR A 452 -13.99 33.51 22.16
C THR A 452 -14.10 33.10 20.70
N ARG A 453 -13.07 33.33 19.88
CA ARG A 453 -13.14 33.07 18.43
C ARG A 453 -11.78 32.64 17.85
N PHE A 454 -11.82 31.74 16.87
CA PHE A 454 -10.69 31.40 16.01
C PHE A 454 -10.86 32.06 14.64
N LEU A 455 -9.78 32.64 14.12
CA LEU A 455 -9.71 33.22 12.79
C LEU A 455 -8.45 32.75 12.08
N ALA A 456 -8.58 32.20 10.88
CA ALA A 456 -7.48 31.91 9.98
C ALA A 456 -7.96 31.96 8.54
N LYS A 457 -7.02 31.81 7.62
CA LYS A 457 -7.31 31.53 6.22
C LYS A 457 -6.59 30.25 5.82
N GLY A 458 -7.34 29.19 5.51
CA GLY A 458 -6.78 27.94 5.00
C GLY A 458 -6.53 28.09 3.51
N ALA A 459 -5.30 27.92 3.06
CA ALA A 459 -4.91 28.17 1.68
C ALA A 459 -4.02 27.07 1.12
N LEU A 460 -3.99 26.90 -0.19
CA LEU A 460 -2.92 26.13 -0.81
C LEU A 460 -1.61 26.92 -0.77
N ASP A 461 -0.50 26.24 -0.52
CA ASP A 461 0.82 26.84 -0.71
C ASP A 461 1.22 26.77 -2.18
N ASP A 462 1.72 27.86 -2.73
CA ASP A 462 2.21 27.95 -4.10
C ASP A 462 3.30 26.91 -4.39
N GLY A 463 4.10 26.51 -3.39
CA GLY A 463 5.12 25.48 -3.53
C GLY A 463 4.56 24.11 -3.90
N GLY A 464 3.33 23.79 -3.48
CA GLY A 464 2.57 22.62 -3.93
C GLY A 464 1.67 22.96 -5.10
N ALA A 465 0.89 24.04 -5.01
CA ALA A 465 -0.08 24.47 -6.01
C ALA A 465 0.52 24.84 -7.38
N ARG A 466 1.84 25.04 -7.45
CA ARG A 466 2.59 25.34 -8.68
C ARG A 466 3.65 24.29 -8.98
N GLN A 467 3.63 23.16 -8.26
CA GLN A 467 4.57 22.08 -8.46
C GLN A 467 4.18 21.26 -9.70
N GLY A 468 4.83 21.53 -10.84
CA GLY A 468 4.82 20.69 -12.04
C GLY A 468 3.51 19.95 -12.33
N ASN A 469 3.58 18.63 -12.47
CA ASN A 469 2.47 17.78 -12.96
C ASN A 469 1.26 17.62 -12.03
N CYS A 470 1.33 17.95 -10.73
CA CYS A 470 0.17 17.81 -9.82
C CYS A 470 -0.24 19.09 -9.08
N GLY A 471 0.48 20.21 -9.23
CA GLY A 471 0.22 21.42 -8.44
C GLY A 471 -1.12 22.10 -8.73
N SER A 472 -1.53 22.18 -10.00
CA SER A 472 -2.86 22.71 -10.36
C SER A 472 -4.01 21.81 -9.92
N GLN A 473 -3.72 20.57 -9.53
CA GLN A 473 -4.67 19.57 -9.02
C GLN A 473 -4.64 19.45 -7.50
N ALA A 474 -3.81 20.24 -6.81
CA ALA A 474 -3.76 20.26 -5.36
C ALA A 474 -5.16 20.55 -4.79
N SER A 475 -5.63 19.69 -3.89
CA SER A 475 -6.93 19.76 -3.25
C SER A 475 -6.80 19.41 -1.77
N VAL A 476 -7.22 20.34 -0.92
CA VAL A 476 -7.09 20.19 0.53
C VAL A 476 -8.36 20.60 1.24
N GLU A 477 -8.69 19.92 2.33
CA GLU A 477 -9.79 20.32 3.22
C GLU A 477 -9.25 20.69 4.60
N PHE A 478 -9.64 21.86 5.09
CA PHE A 478 -9.27 22.36 6.40
C PHE A 478 -10.36 22.00 7.41
N LYS A 479 -10.00 21.23 8.43
CA LYS A 479 -10.88 20.82 9.52
C LYS A 479 -10.29 21.29 10.84
N VAL A 480 -11.14 21.67 11.79
CA VAL A 480 -10.70 22.06 13.14
C VAL A 480 -11.51 21.33 14.18
N PHE A 481 -10.85 20.80 15.20
CA PHE A 481 -11.48 20.04 16.28
C PHE A 481 -11.10 20.60 17.66
N ALA A 482 -12.01 20.47 18.63
CA ALA A 482 -11.81 20.76 20.05
C ALA A 482 -11.17 19.60 20.83
N GLN A 483 -11.05 18.45 20.18
CA GLN A 483 -10.48 17.20 20.69
C GLN A 483 -9.73 16.53 19.54
N LYS A 484 -8.60 15.87 19.83
CA LYS A 484 -7.79 15.22 18.79
C LYS A 484 -8.64 14.16 18.05
N PRO A 485 -8.77 14.23 16.71
CA PRO A 485 -9.56 13.26 15.96
C PRO A 485 -8.92 11.86 16.00
N SER A 486 -9.75 10.80 16.02
CA SER A 486 -9.31 9.41 16.22
C SER A 486 -8.76 8.71 14.97
N SER A 487 -8.91 9.28 13.77
CA SER A 487 -8.34 8.78 12.51
C SER A 487 -8.33 9.88 11.43
N ILE A 488 -7.40 9.78 10.46
CA ILE A 488 -7.32 10.71 9.33
C ILE A 488 -7.06 9.97 7.99
N GLY A 489 -8.12 9.50 7.32
CA GLY A 489 -8.05 9.15 5.88
C GLY A 489 -7.39 7.82 5.44
N GLY A 490 -7.43 6.74 6.24
CA GLY A 490 -7.23 5.35 5.76
C GLY A 490 -5.84 4.93 5.27
N SER A 491 -4.86 5.82 5.24
CA SER A 491 -3.44 5.52 5.13
C SER A 491 -2.65 6.57 5.87
N ILE A 492 -1.38 6.30 6.09
CA ILE A 492 -0.69 6.86 7.23
C ILE A 492 0.24 7.96 6.78
N THR A 493 0.17 9.06 7.53
CA THR A 493 1.23 10.04 7.81
C THR A 493 2.65 9.44 7.88
N ARG A 494 3.28 9.23 6.72
CA ARG A 494 4.75 9.11 6.65
C ARG A 494 5.34 10.42 7.14
N THR A 495 6.08 10.36 8.24
CA THR A 495 7.01 11.43 8.62
C THR A 495 8.07 11.51 7.54
N VAL A 496 8.17 12.63 6.82
CA VAL A 496 9.18 12.77 5.76
C VAL A 496 10.54 13.07 6.35
N ALA A 497 11.56 12.52 5.69
CA ALA A 497 12.98 12.72 5.87
C ALA A 497 13.45 14.08 5.31
N LYS A 498 14.17 14.93 6.08
CA LYS A 498 14.58 16.28 5.68
C LYS A 498 15.51 16.15 4.49
N LYS A 499 15.26 16.88 3.41
CA LYS A 499 16.25 16.99 2.32
C LYS A 499 17.40 17.84 2.83
N GLY A 500 18.41 17.19 3.40
CA GLY A 500 19.72 17.75 3.67
C GLY A 500 20.75 17.08 2.77
N ALA A 501 21.87 17.76 2.52
CA ALA A 501 23.06 17.07 2.02
C ALA A 501 23.61 16.17 3.14
N ARG A 502 24.33 15.11 2.77
CA ARG A 502 25.07 14.32 3.74
C ARG A 502 26.08 15.21 4.45
N VAL A 503 26.20 15.06 5.77
CA VAL A 503 27.22 15.72 6.60
C VAL A 503 28.39 14.74 6.77
N GLY A 504 29.61 15.19 6.46
CA GLY A 504 30.83 14.38 6.53
C GLY A 504 30.92 13.26 5.49
N ASP A 505 31.97 12.44 5.60
CA ASP A 505 32.26 11.35 4.68
C ASP A 505 31.46 10.08 4.97
N GLN A 506 31.10 9.33 3.92
CA GLN A 506 30.38 8.05 4.06
C GLN A 506 31.17 7.12 4.97
N GLY A 507 30.54 6.67 6.06
CA GLY A 507 31.19 5.79 7.03
C GLY A 507 31.76 6.49 8.24
N ASP A 508 31.73 7.82 8.32
CA ASP A 508 32.14 8.54 9.53
C ASP A 508 31.07 8.44 10.64
N PRO A 509 31.36 7.80 11.80
CA PRO A 509 30.42 7.70 12.89
C PRO A 509 30.15 9.06 13.58
N ALA A 510 31.06 10.03 13.51
CA ALA A 510 30.87 11.35 14.13
C ALA A 510 29.62 12.08 13.60
N HIS A 511 29.24 11.79 12.36
CA HIS A 511 28.07 12.34 11.68
C HIS A 511 26.93 11.33 11.48
N ALA A 512 26.96 10.18 12.16
CA ALA A 512 25.95 9.13 11.98
C ALA A 512 24.53 9.64 12.27
N VAL A 513 24.34 10.37 13.38
CA VAL A 513 23.03 10.92 13.76
C VAL A 513 22.61 12.08 12.85
N ASP A 514 23.55 12.94 12.42
CA ASP A 514 23.27 14.08 11.52
C ASP A 514 22.64 13.62 10.20
N ASN A 515 23.03 12.43 9.75
CA ASN A 515 22.54 11.82 8.52
C ASN A 515 21.26 10.99 8.69
N LEU A 516 20.66 10.98 9.89
CA LEU A 516 19.34 10.40 10.13
C LEU A 516 18.28 11.49 10.26
N ASP A 517 17.12 11.23 9.66
CA ASP A 517 15.90 11.95 9.95
C ASP A 517 15.19 11.29 11.12
N VAL A 518 15.25 11.97 12.26
CA VAL A 518 14.63 11.53 13.52
C VAL A 518 13.26 12.20 13.65
N HIS A 519 12.27 11.43 14.13
CA HIS A 519 10.94 11.97 14.44
C HIS A 519 11.04 13.14 15.42
N GLU A 520 10.28 14.22 15.20
CA GLU A 520 10.48 15.51 15.89
C GLU A 520 10.29 15.49 17.41
N GLU A 521 9.54 14.52 17.93
CA GLU A 521 9.28 14.36 19.37
C GLU A 521 10.31 13.46 20.09
N VAL A 522 11.31 12.96 19.38
CA VAL A 522 12.40 12.14 19.96
C VAL A 522 13.75 12.59 19.40
N LYS A 523 14.81 12.15 20.05
CA LYS A 523 16.20 12.37 19.66
C LYS A 523 16.91 11.04 19.55
N ALA A 524 17.70 10.87 18.50
CA ALA A 524 18.65 9.77 18.39
C ALA A 524 20.01 10.23 18.94
N SER A 525 20.69 9.34 19.65
CA SER A 525 22.08 9.49 20.08
C SER A 525 22.86 8.27 19.59
N LEU A 526 24.09 8.47 19.10
CA LEU A 526 24.97 7.36 18.78
C LEU A 526 25.43 6.71 20.09
N PHE A 527 24.94 5.50 20.37
CA PHE A 527 25.24 4.75 21.58
C PHE A 527 26.59 4.03 21.45
N ALA A 528 26.83 3.38 20.31
CA ALA A 528 28.09 2.72 20.00
C ALA A 528 28.33 2.69 18.49
N SER A 529 29.59 2.59 18.08
CA SER A 529 29.99 2.43 16.68
C SER A 529 31.29 1.64 16.56
N GLU A 530 31.71 1.37 15.33
CA GLU A 530 33.07 0.91 15.03
C GLU A 530 34.15 1.76 15.73
N PRO A 531 35.27 1.14 16.19
CA PRO A 531 35.59 -0.29 16.14
C PRO A 531 35.03 -1.12 17.32
N MET A 532 34.22 -0.53 18.21
CA MET A 532 33.69 -1.23 19.40
C MET A 532 32.79 -2.42 19.02
N ILE A 533 32.04 -2.26 17.92
CA ILE A 533 31.08 -3.22 17.38
C ILE A 533 31.15 -3.23 15.86
N LEU A 534 30.88 -4.39 15.27
CA LEU A 534 30.79 -4.59 13.82
C LEU A 534 29.47 -5.30 13.50
N SER A 535 28.90 -5.07 12.31
CA SER A 535 27.81 -5.86 11.71
C SER A 535 26.79 -6.47 12.70
N PRO A 536 26.10 -5.63 13.52
CA PRO A 536 25.15 -6.13 14.51
C PRO A 536 23.92 -6.71 13.82
N SER A 537 23.70 -8.03 13.96
CA SER A 537 22.58 -8.74 13.32
C SER A 537 21.29 -8.72 14.13
N ALA A 538 21.41 -8.79 15.45
CA ALA A 538 20.32 -8.80 16.43
C ALA A 538 20.83 -8.27 17.77
N ILE A 539 19.93 -7.71 18.58
CA ILE A 539 20.25 -7.15 19.90
C ILE A 539 19.20 -7.51 20.95
N ASP A 540 19.57 -7.44 22.23
CA ASP A 540 18.63 -7.39 23.35
C ASP A 540 19.15 -6.44 24.44
N VAL A 541 18.30 -6.04 25.37
CA VAL A 541 18.71 -5.26 26.55
C VAL A 541 18.34 -6.02 27.81
N ASP A 542 19.33 -6.32 28.63
CA ASP A 542 19.10 -7.04 29.88
C ASP A 542 18.44 -6.16 30.96
N HIS A 543 18.07 -6.79 32.07
CA HIS A 543 17.44 -6.12 33.21
C HIS A 543 18.34 -5.10 33.92
N ARG A 544 19.66 -5.12 33.67
CA ARG A 544 20.65 -4.15 34.16
C ARG A 544 20.83 -3.00 33.18
N GLY A 545 20.21 -3.08 32.01
CA GLY A 545 20.24 -2.06 31.00
C GLY A 545 21.43 -2.11 30.05
N ARG A 546 22.13 -3.24 29.98
CA ARG A 546 23.26 -3.43 29.08
C ARG A 546 22.76 -3.96 27.74
N VAL A 547 23.37 -3.53 26.65
CA VAL A 547 22.99 -3.95 25.29
C VAL A 547 23.79 -5.18 24.91
N TRP A 548 23.09 -6.27 24.60
CA TRP A 548 23.67 -7.51 24.10
C TRP A 548 23.58 -7.53 22.58
N VAL A 549 24.65 -7.95 21.89
CA VAL A 549 24.75 -7.84 20.44
C VAL A 549 25.27 -9.14 19.83
N CYS A 550 24.55 -9.66 18.84
CA CYS A 550 25.09 -10.63 17.89
C CYS A 550 25.93 -9.88 16.86
N GLU A 551 27.26 -9.96 16.97
CA GLU A 551 28.16 -9.42 15.96
C GLU A 551 28.53 -10.51 14.95
N VAL A 552 28.11 -10.30 13.69
CA VAL A 552 28.19 -11.32 12.64
C VAL A 552 29.07 -10.85 11.50
N THR A 553 30.29 -11.39 11.43
CA THR A 553 31.26 -11.13 10.35
C THR A 553 31.46 -12.35 9.45
N ASN A 554 31.10 -13.54 9.91
CA ASN A 554 31.25 -14.79 9.17
C ASN A 554 30.02 -15.16 8.33
N TYR A 555 29.30 -14.16 7.83
CA TYR A 555 28.04 -14.39 7.10
C TYR A 555 28.22 -14.59 5.59
N ARG A 556 27.60 -15.66 5.10
CA ARG A 556 27.55 -16.13 3.72
C ARG A 556 28.90 -16.21 3.04
N ARG A 557 29.16 -15.28 2.11
CA ARG A 557 30.38 -15.24 1.31
C ARG A 557 31.62 -14.92 2.14
N HIS A 558 31.43 -14.42 3.36
CA HIS A 558 32.47 -14.13 4.33
C HIS A 558 32.63 -15.23 5.38
N LYS A 559 32.04 -16.42 5.15
CA LYS A 559 32.20 -17.56 6.05
C LYS A 559 33.68 -17.84 6.33
N ASN A 560 34.01 -18.01 7.61
CA ASN A 560 35.37 -18.19 8.12
C ASN A 560 36.30 -16.95 7.98
N HIS A 561 35.79 -15.75 7.70
CA HIS A 561 36.61 -14.53 7.64
C HIS A 561 37.31 -14.25 8.97
N ARG A 562 36.58 -14.36 10.08
CA ARG A 562 37.11 -14.31 11.44
C ARG A 562 37.36 -15.72 11.95
N ALA A 563 38.63 -16.06 12.10
CA ALA A 563 39.09 -17.41 12.48
C ALA A 563 38.49 -17.92 13.78
N ASP A 564 38.31 -17.05 14.78
CA ASP A 564 37.79 -17.43 16.10
C ASP A 564 36.26 -17.57 16.14
N GLY A 565 35.56 -17.20 15.06
CA GLY A 565 34.09 -17.19 14.99
C GLY A 565 33.45 -15.87 15.40
N ASP A 566 32.14 -15.78 15.16
CA ASP A 566 31.31 -14.62 15.52
C ASP A 566 31.21 -14.43 17.05
N ARG A 567 30.74 -13.26 17.48
CA ARG A 567 30.77 -12.84 18.89
C ARG A 567 29.37 -12.48 19.42
N ILE A 568 29.13 -12.80 20.69
CA ILE A 568 28.09 -12.16 21.51
C ILE A 568 28.78 -11.12 22.40
N LEU A 569 28.41 -9.85 22.23
CA LEU A 569 28.99 -8.73 22.96
C LEU A 569 28.01 -8.20 24.02
N ILE A 570 28.56 -7.60 25.07
CA ILE A 570 27.82 -6.83 26.08
C ILE A 570 28.38 -5.40 26.09
N LEU A 571 27.53 -4.41 25.84
CA LEU A 571 27.87 -3.00 25.85
C LEU A 571 27.17 -2.28 27.00
N GLU A 572 27.89 -1.40 27.68
CA GLU A 572 27.42 -0.71 28.87
C GLU A 572 27.81 0.77 28.82
N ASP A 573 26.85 1.62 29.19
CA ASP A 573 27.06 3.04 29.51
C ASP A 573 27.21 3.14 31.04
N THR A 574 28.43 3.32 31.54
CA THR A 574 28.69 3.34 32.99
C THR A 574 28.57 4.73 33.61
N ASN A 575 28.47 5.78 32.78
CA ASN A 575 28.48 7.16 33.22
C ASN A 575 27.16 7.93 32.96
N GLY A 576 26.24 7.34 32.18
CA GLY A 576 24.89 7.85 31.90
C GLY A 576 24.86 8.99 30.87
N ASP A 577 25.83 9.06 29.95
CA ASP A 577 25.87 10.04 28.87
C ASP A 577 25.19 9.56 27.57
N ASN A 578 24.52 8.40 27.62
CA ASN A 578 23.88 7.69 26.51
C ASN A 578 24.88 7.12 25.50
N LYS A 579 26.13 6.86 25.92
CA LYS A 579 27.14 6.20 25.09
C LYS A 579 27.72 5.00 25.83
N ALA A 580 27.92 3.91 25.11
CA ALA A 580 28.70 2.81 25.63
C ALA A 580 30.15 3.27 25.84
N ASP A 581 30.66 3.07 27.04
CA ASP A 581 32.07 3.30 27.40
C ASP A 581 32.79 1.97 27.70
N LYS A 582 32.05 0.86 27.73
CA LYS A 582 32.56 -0.47 28.01
C LYS A 582 31.95 -1.50 27.07
N VAL A 583 32.81 -2.39 26.57
CA VAL A 583 32.43 -3.57 25.80
C VAL A 583 33.08 -4.81 26.42
N LYS A 584 32.33 -5.91 26.48
CA LYS A 584 32.83 -7.25 26.84
C LYS A 584 32.41 -8.25 25.77
N VAL A 585 33.23 -9.28 25.57
CA VAL A 585 32.83 -10.48 24.81
C VAL A 585 32.27 -11.46 25.82
N PHE A 586 30.97 -11.77 25.74
CA PHE A 586 30.35 -12.82 26.54
C PHE A 586 30.76 -14.20 26.03
N TYR A 587 30.65 -14.39 24.70
CA TYR A 587 31.03 -15.63 24.04
C TYR A 587 31.54 -15.36 22.62
N GLN A 588 32.48 -16.17 22.17
CA GLN A 588 32.99 -16.15 20.80
C GLN A 588 33.26 -17.58 20.35
N GLY A 589 32.75 -17.96 19.18
CA GLY A 589 32.92 -19.30 18.67
C GLY A 589 32.34 -19.52 17.28
N ARG A 590 32.87 -20.54 16.58
CA ARG A 590 32.39 -20.95 15.24
C ARG A 590 30.98 -21.55 15.28
N ASP A 591 30.55 -22.03 16.44
CA ASP A 591 29.25 -22.65 16.69
C ASP A 591 28.10 -21.65 16.76
N ILE A 592 28.40 -20.34 16.88
CA ILE A 592 27.44 -19.24 16.82
C ILE A 592 27.56 -18.38 15.55
N ASP A 593 28.32 -18.83 14.56
CA ASP A 593 28.46 -18.12 13.29
C ASP A 593 27.11 -17.83 12.65
N SER A 594 26.87 -16.56 12.31
CA SER A 594 25.61 -16.07 11.77
C SER A 594 24.40 -16.27 12.68
N ALA A 595 24.60 -15.97 13.97
CA ALA A 595 23.50 -15.77 14.90
C ALA A 595 22.59 -14.62 14.43
N HIS A 596 21.28 -14.86 14.37
CA HIS A 596 20.28 -13.86 13.98
C HIS A 596 19.29 -13.55 15.11
N GLY A 597 19.57 -14.02 16.33
CA GLY A 597 18.79 -13.66 17.50
C GLY A 597 19.57 -13.87 18.79
N VAL A 598 19.43 -12.94 19.72
CA VAL A 598 19.90 -13.04 21.11
C VAL A 598 18.78 -12.59 22.03
N SER A 599 18.57 -13.29 23.13
CA SER A 599 17.53 -12.96 24.10
C SER A 599 18.02 -13.28 25.51
N VAL A 600 17.92 -12.33 26.43
CA VAL A 600 18.51 -12.39 27.77
C VAL A 600 17.43 -12.52 28.83
N PHE A 601 17.39 -13.67 29.48
CA PHE A 601 16.38 -14.06 30.47
C PHE A 601 17.04 -14.37 31.81
N GLY A 602 17.41 -13.33 32.55
CA GLY A 602 18.12 -13.48 33.82
C GLY A 602 19.50 -14.09 33.60
N ASP A 603 19.70 -15.31 34.10
CA ASP A 603 20.92 -16.11 33.96
C ASP A 603 20.98 -16.92 32.65
N LYS A 604 19.94 -16.89 31.81
CA LYS A 604 19.88 -17.63 30.54
C LYS A 604 20.00 -16.71 29.34
N ILE A 605 20.94 -17.02 28.45
CA ILE A 605 21.18 -16.29 27.20
C ILE A 605 20.81 -17.24 26.06
N VAL A 606 19.69 -16.96 25.39
CA VAL A 606 19.15 -17.78 24.31
C VAL A 606 19.61 -17.18 22.98
N VAL A 607 20.26 -17.99 22.14
CA VAL A 607 20.83 -17.57 20.87
C VAL A 607 20.24 -18.41 19.74
N ALA A 608 19.67 -17.73 18.74
CA ALA A 608 19.17 -18.34 17.52
C ALA A 608 20.28 -18.33 16.45
N VAL A 609 20.76 -19.52 16.10
CA VAL A 609 21.89 -19.71 15.18
C VAL A 609 21.44 -20.65 14.09
N GLY A 610 21.08 -20.13 12.92
CA GLY A 610 20.85 -20.82 11.63
C GLY A 610 20.06 -22.15 11.62
N ASP A 611 20.60 -23.19 12.27
CA ASP A 611 20.10 -24.56 12.37
C ASP A 611 19.62 -24.99 13.78
N ARG A 612 19.75 -24.13 14.80
CA ARG A 612 19.39 -24.43 16.19
C ARG A 612 19.01 -23.18 17.00
N ILE A 613 18.35 -23.43 18.13
CA ILE A 613 18.30 -22.47 19.24
C ILE A 613 19.13 -23.07 20.37
N THR A 614 20.14 -22.34 20.83
CA THR A 614 21.04 -22.76 21.91
C THR A 614 20.94 -21.83 23.12
N VAL A 615 21.23 -22.35 24.30
CA VAL A 615 21.10 -21.65 25.58
C VAL A 615 22.43 -21.69 26.31
N PHE A 616 22.99 -20.52 26.60
CA PHE A 616 24.10 -20.33 27.53
C PHE A 616 23.54 -19.98 28.91
N THR A 617 24.27 -20.34 29.96
CA THR A 617 23.90 -20.03 31.35
C THR A 617 25.04 -19.30 32.05
N ASP A 618 24.72 -18.24 32.79
CA ASP A 618 25.62 -17.40 33.60
C ASP A 618 24.98 -17.21 34.98
N LYS A 619 25.18 -18.18 35.87
CA LYS A 619 24.57 -18.21 37.21
C LYS A 619 25.31 -17.37 38.22
N ASP A 620 26.64 -17.23 38.07
CA ASP A 620 27.47 -16.46 38.99
C ASP A 620 27.51 -14.96 38.64
N GLY A 621 27.05 -14.60 37.43
CA GLY A 621 26.91 -13.23 36.97
C GLY A 621 28.24 -12.58 36.60
N ASP A 622 29.28 -13.38 36.29
CA ASP A 622 30.59 -12.90 35.86
C ASP A 622 30.62 -12.42 34.40
N ASP A 623 29.50 -12.55 33.69
CA ASP A 623 29.31 -12.28 32.27
C ASP A 623 30.08 -13.24 31.36
N LYS A 624 30.14 -14.53 31.72
CA LYS A 624 30.63 -15.62 30.87
C LYS A 624 29.75 -16.87 31.00
N PRO A 625 29.75 -17.77 30.01
CA PRO A 625 29.10 -19.06 30.16
C PRO A 625 29.76 -19.93 31.23
N ASP A 626 28.97 -20.42 32.19
CA ASP A 626 29.39 -21.37 33.22
C ASP A 626 29.73 -22.76 32.67
N SER A 627 29.13 -23.09 31.52
CA SER A 627 29.23 -24.41 30.88
C SER A 627 29.03 -24.31 29.37
N ALA A 628 29.24 -25.43 28.67
CA ALA A 628 28.86 -25.57 27.27
C ALA A 628 27.37 -25.25 27.08
N SER A 629 27.04 -24.61 25.95
CA SER A 629 25.65 -24.27 25.61
C SER A 629 24.81 -25.53 25.40
N VAL A 630 23.51 -25.46 25.72
CA VAL A 630 22.55 -26.55 25.51
C VAL A 630 21.59 -26.19 24.39
N ASN A 631 21.45 -27.08 23.41
CA ASN A 631 20.45 -26.90 22.35
C ASN A 631 19.04 -27.11 22.90
N LEU A 632 18.20 -26.09 22.79
CA LEU A 632 16.76 -26.19 23.08
C LEU A 632 16.04 -26.83 21.89
N PHE A 633 16.41 -26.44 20.68
CA PHE A 633 15.86 -26.98 19.43
C PHE A 633 16.96 -27.21 18.40
N THR A 634 16.77 -28.24 17.58
CA THR A 634 17.71 -28.64 16.51
C THR A 634 16.97 -28.96 15.21
N GLY A 635 17.71 -29.39 14.18
CA GLY A 635 17.15 -29.91 12.94
C GLY A 635 16.63 -28.86 11.97
N ILE A 636 16.76 -27.58 12.31
CA ILE A 636 16.33 -26.45 11.51
C ILE A 636 17.31 -26.30 10.34
N SER A 637 16.78 -25.97 9.16
CA SER A 637 17.56 -25.70 7.95
C SER A 637 17.75 -24.18 7.75
N GLY A 638 18.54 -23.78 6.76
CA GLY A 638 18.76 -22.35 6.48
C GLY A 638 19.94 -21.74 7.23
N THR A 639 20.93 -22.54 7.61
CA THR A 639 22.24 -22.04 8.07
C THR A 639 22.79 -21.02 7.07
N GLN A 640 23.32 -19.90 7.56
CA GLN A 640 23.84 -18.83 6.69
C GLN A 640 22.76 -18.23 5.75
N HIS A 641 21.48 -18.32 6.11
CA HIS A 641 20.36 -17.77 5.35
C HIS A 641 19.50 -16.83 6.21
N ASP A 642 19.00 -15.75 5.63
CA ASP A 642 18.16 -14.74 6.31
C ASP A 642 16.75 -15.26 6.61
N HIS A 643 16.32 -16.28 5.87
CA HIS A 643 15.02 -16.94 6.07
C HIS A 643 15.10 -18.12 7.06
N GLY A 644 16.08 -18.09 7.97
CA GLY A 644 16.33 -19.10 8.99
C GLY A 644 15.53 -18.86 10.27
N ILE A 645 16.05 -19.39 11.39
CA ILE A 645 15.55 -19.19 12.75
C ILE A 645 16.01 -17.83 13.31
N HIS A 646 15.16 -17.20 14.10
CA HIS A 646 15.38 -15.86 14.68
C HIS A 646 15.09 -15.83 16.19
N ALA A 647 15.16 -14.65 16.81
CA ALA A 647 15.13 -14.46 18.26
C ALA A 647 13.89 -15.04 18.97
N VAL A 648 14.05 -15.25 20.29
CA VAL A 648 13.04 -15.84 21.16
C VAL A 648 12.46 -14.78 22.10
N HIS A 649 11.14 -14.64 22.12
CA HIS A 649 10.46 -13.69 22.99
C HIS A 649 9.73 -14.38 24.13
N PHE A 650 9.78 -13.78 25.31
CA PHE A 650 8.98 -14.20 26.45
C PHE A 650 7.65 -13.45 26.50
N GLY A 651 6.55 -14.21 26.34
CA GLY A 651 5.19 -13.68 26.36
C GLY A 651 4.64 -13.48 27.78
N PRO A 652 3.56 -12.67 27.91
CA PRO A 652 2.95 -12.37 29.21
C PRO A 652 2.26 -13.59 29.86
N ASP A 653 2.00 -14.64 29.07
CA ASP A 653 1.41 -15.91 29.49
C ASP A 653 2.45 -16.91 30.05
N GLY A 654 3.73 -16.54 30.08
CA GLY A 654 4.82 -17.35 30.60
C GLY A 654 5.41 -18.33 29.60
N LYS A 655 5.27 -18.07 28.29
CA LYS A 655 5.72 -18.94 27.20
C LYS A 655 6.74 -18.26 26.29
N PHE A 656 7.55 -19.05 25.61
CA PHE A 656 8.44 -18.60 24.54
C PHE A 656 7.71 -18.55 23.20
N TYR A 657 8.04 -17.51 22.42
CA TYR A 657 7.53 -17.24 21.08
C TYR A 657 8.71 -17.01 20.13
N PHE A 658 8.70 -17.63 18.96
CA PHE A 658 9.76 -17.51 17.97
C PHE A 658 9.27 -18.01 16.62
N ASN A 659 10.11 -17.92 15.59
CA ASN A 659 9.73 -18.26 14.23
C ASN A 659 10.95 -18.67 13.39
N PHE A 660 10.68 -19.40 12.31
CA PHE A 660 11.61 -19.49 11.20
C PHE A 660 10.94 -19.09 9.89
N GLY A 661 11.76 -18.62 8.94
CA GLY A 661 11.34 -18.43 7.56
C GLY A 661 11.24 -19.74 6.78
N ASN A 662 10.95 -19.63 5.49
CA ASN A 662 10.67 -20.76 4.61
C ASN A 662 11.89 -21.66 4.32
N THR A 663 13.08 -21.27 4.77
CA THR A 663 14.27 -22.14 4.72
C THR A 663 14.48 -22.96 5.98
N GLY A 664 13.70 -22.71 7.05
CA GLY A 664 13.77 -23.45 8.32
C GLY A 664 13.36 -24.92 8.19
N ARG A 665 12.40 -25.23 7.31
CA ARG A 665 11.87 -26.56 6.95
C ARG A 665 11.26 -27.40 8.07
N GLN A 666 11.96 -27.64 9.17
CA GLN A 666 11.51 -28.50 10.27
C GLN A 666 12.11 -28.06 11.61
N ILE A 667 11.56 -28.55 12.71
CA ILE A 667 12.14 -28.37 14.05
C ILE A 667 12.10 -29.67 14.84
N LYS A 668 13.16 -29.89 15.62
CA LYS A 668 13.35 -31.05 16.50
C LYS A 668 13.63 -30.57 17.92
N ASP A 669 13.30 -31.40 18.90
CA ASP A 669 13.66 -31.15 20.29
C ASP A 669 15.18 -31.26 20.53
N LYS A 670 15.57 -31.04 21.79
CA LYS A 670 16.95 -31.18 22.27
C LYS A 670 17.57 -32.56 22.06
N ASP A 671 16.73 -33.61 21.94
CA ASP A 671 17.16 -35.00 21.74
C ASP A 671 17.15 -35.40 20.25
N GLY A 672 16.87 -34.44 19.35
CA GLY A 672 16.88 -34.65 17.90
C GLY A 672 15.62 -35.34 17.35
N LYS A 673 14.55 -35.43 18.13
CA LYS A 673 13.27 -35.99 17.69
C LYS A 673 12.39 -34.90 17.06
N PRO A 674 11.70 -35.19 15.93
CA PRO A 674 10.74 -34.24 15.35
C PRO A 674 9.68 -33.81 16.36
N ILE A 675 9.43 -32.49 16.43
CA ILE A 675 8.36 -31.95 17.27
C ILE A 675 7.00 -32.31 16.67
N VAL A 676 6.10 -32.77 17.54
CA VAL A 676 4.66 -32.86 17.26
C VAL A 676 3.98 -31.82 18.14
N ASP A 677 3.24 -30.91 17.51
CA ASP A 677 2.57 -29.83 18.24
C ASP A 677 1.30 -30.31 18.97
N LYS A 678 0.70 -29.45 19.79
CA LYS A 678 -0.54 -29.74 20.53
C LYS A 678 -1.73 -30.12 19.65
N ALA A 679 -1.71 -29.77 18.37
CA ALA A 679 -2.74 -30.16 17.42
C ALA A 679 -2.48 -31.54 16.80
N GLY A 680 -1.40 -32.22 17.18
CA GLY A 680 -1.04 -33.56 16.73
C GLY A 680 -0.26 -33.58 15.41
N ASN A 681 0.26 -32.44 14.96
CA ASN A 681 0.94 -32.32 13.67
C ASN A 681 2.45 -32.30 13.86
N GLU A 682 3.17 -33.09 13.06
CA GLU A 682 4.63 -32.97 12.97
C GLU A 682 4.98 -31.59 12.38
N VAL A 683 5.88 -30.86 13.04
CA VAL A 683 6.23 -29.49 12.67
C VAL A 683 7.31 -29.51 11.57
N ASN A 684 6.85 -29.63 10.33
CA ASN A 684 7.69 -29.64 9.13
C ASN A 684 6.98 -29.02 7.91
N ASP A 685 7.71 -28.81 6.83
CA ASP A 685 7.21 -28.21 5.59
C ASP A 685 6.70 -29.22 4.54
N ARG A 686 6.38 -30.46 4.96
CA ARG A 686 5.92 -31.53 4.05
C ARG A 686 4.50 -31.35 3.52
N ARG A 687 3.83 -30.22 3.83
CA ARG A 687 2.47 -29.85 3.40
C ARG A 687 1.38 -30.73 3.99
N ASN A 688 1.52 -31.08 5.28
CA ASN A 688 0.49 -31.79 6.03
C ASN A 688 0.54 -31.47 7.54
N PRO A 689 -0.23 -30.48 8.04
CA PRO A 689 -0.90 -29.42 7.28
C PRO A 689 0.05 -28.26 6.94
N TYR A 690 1.19 -28.15 7.63
CA TYR A 690 2.07 -26.99 7.56
C TYR A 690 2.95 -26.96 6.32
N GLN A 691 3.30 -25.75 5.89
CA GLN A 691 4.26 -25.51 4.82
C GLN A 691 5.00 -24.19 5.02
N GLN A 692 6.26 -24.15 4.60
CA GLN A 692 7.10 -22.96 4.55
C GLN A 692 7.26 -22.28 5.94
N GLY A 693 7.40 -20.95 6.01
CA GLY A 693 7.69 -20.24 7.27
C GLY A 693 6.56 -20.36 8.29
N MET A 694 6.93 -20.36 9.58
CA MET A 694 6.03 -20.66 10.70
C MET A 694 6.35 -19.80 11.92
N VAL A 695 5.35 -19.65 12.80
CA VAL A 695 5.46 -18.98 14.11
C VAL A 695 5.05 -19.97 15.21
N PHE A 696 5.80 -19.99 16.30
CA PHE A 696 5.69 -20.99 17.35
C PHE A 696 5.44 -20.37 18.72
N ARG A 697 4.85 -21.17 19.62
CA ARG A 697 4.75 -20.90 21.05
C ARG A 697 5.01 -22.18 21.84
N CYS A 698 5.79 -22.12 22.91
CA CYS A 698 6.03 -23.28 23.80
C CYS A 698 6.39 -22.83 25.23
N ASN A 699 6.45 -23.76 26.17
CA ASN A 699 7.08 -23.52 27.46
C ASN A 699 8.60 -23.32 27.29
N GLU A 700 9.27 -22.74 28.29
CA GLU A 700 10.72 -22.44 28.22
C GLU A 700 11.61 -23.68 28.04
N ASP A 701 11.12 -24.86 28.43
CA ASP A 701 11.79 -26.15 28.25
C ASP A 701 11.50 -26.81 26.90
N GLY A 702 10.73 -26.15 26.03
CA GLY A 702 10.30 -26.65 24.73
C GLY A 702 9.04 -27.51 24.75
N SER A 703 8.46 -27.78 25.91
CA SER A 703 7.20 -28.53 26.03
C SER A 703 5.97 -27.68 25.65
N ASP A 704 4.81 -28.32 25.51
CA ASP A 704 3.54 -27.65 25.18
C ASP A 704 3.63 -26.80 23.90
N PHE A 705 4.25 -27.38 22.87
CA PHE A 705 4.60 -26.71 21.61
C PHE A 705 3.39 -26.51 20.70
N GLU A 706 3.24 -25.30 20.17
CA GLU A 706 2.12 -24.88 19.32
C GLU A 706 2.64 -24.19 18.06
N THR A 707 2.07 -24.54 16.91
CA THR A 707 2.25 -23.79 15.66
C THR A 707 1.14 -22.75 15.54
N LEU A 708 1.47 -21.47 15.74
CA LEU A 708 0.50 -20.37 15.77
C LEU A 708 0.10 -19.90 14.37
N GLY A 709 0.95 -20.04 13.37
CA GLY A 709 0.66 -19.63 12.00
C GLY A 709 1.70 -20.18 11.04
N TRP A 710 1.32 -20.33 9.77
CA TRP A 710 2.15 -21.00 8.78
C TRP A 710 1.96 -20.42 7.38
N ASN A 711 2.82 -20.84 6.45
CA ASN A 711 2.87 -20.38 5.07
C ASN A 711 3.34 -18.92 4.92
N PHE A 712 4.33 -18.54 5.72
CA PHE A 712 5.11 -17.31 5.56
C PHE A 712 6.31 -17.52 4.62
N ARG A 713 6.94 -16.44 4.14
CA ARG A 713 8.18 -16.53 3.36
C ARG A 713 9.40 -16.30 4.25
N ASN A 714 9.57 -15.08 4.71
CA ASN A 714 10.66 -14.70 5.59
C ASN A 714 10.10 -13.71 6.60
N ASN A 715 9.32 -14.28 7.52
CA ASN A 715 8.95 -13.60 8.73
C ASN A 715 10.17 -13.56 9.63
N TRP A 716 10.74 -12.36 9.81
CA TRP A 716 12.02 -12.20 10.49
C TRP A 716 11.86 -12.45 11.99
N GLU A 717 10.96 -11.76 12.66
CA GLU A 717 10.82 -11.86 14.12
C GLU A 717 9.36 -11.67 14.55
N ALA A 718 8.99 -12.24 15.70
CA ALA A 718 7.64 -12.20 16.26
C ALA A 718 7.58 -11.35 17.53
N ALA A 719 6.80 -10.27 17.52
CA ALA A 719 6.58 -9.39 18.67
C ALA A 719 5.25 -9.70 19.38
N VAL A 720 5.30 -9.92 20.70
CA VAL A 720 4.12 -10.26 21.52
C VAL A 720 3.75 -9.11 22.44
N ASP A 721 2.48 -8.69 22.42
CA ASP A 721 1.97 -7.67 23.36
C ASP A 721 1.47 -8.28 24.68
N SER A 722 1.17 -7.43 25.67
CA SER A 722 0.66 -7.86 26.99
C SER A 722 -0.67 -8.62 26.94
N PHE A 723 -1.43 -8.51 25.84
CA PHE A 723 -2.68 -9.24 25.65
C PHE A 723 -2.48 -10.61 25.00
N GLY A 724 -1.24 -10.97 24.67
CA GLY A 724 -0.90 -12.21 23.96
C GLY A 724 -1.16 -12.14 22.46
N SER A 725 -1.33 -10.94 21.89
CA SER A 725 -1.42 -10.77 20.44
C SER A 725 -0.02 -10.81 19.85
N VAL A 726 0.13 -11.51 18.72
CA VAL A 726 1.42 -11.69 18.05
C VAL A 726 1.44 -10.87 16.76
N TRP A 727 2.52 -10.12 16.56
CA TRP A 727 2.77 -9.26 15.41
C TRP A 727 4.08 -9.66 14.75
N GLN A 728 4.19 -9.52 13.44
CA GLN A 728 5.45 -9.76 12.74
C GLN A 728 5.49 -8.99 11.42
N SER A 729 6.67 -8.89 10.84
CA SER A 729 6.88 -8.56 9.43
C SER A 729 7.03 -9.84 8.59
N ASP A 730 6.86 -9.76 7.27
CA ASP A 730 7.16 -10.85 6.33
C ASP A 730 7.66 -10.27 5.00
N ASN A 731 8.84 -10.71 4.56
CA ASN A 731 9.49 -10.23 3.34
C ASN A 731 8.99 -10.98 2.09
N ASP A 732 8.68 -10.25 1.01
CA ASP A 732 8.22 -10.81 -0.27
C ASP A 732 9.37 -11.35 -1.13
N ASP A 733 9.05 -11.93 -2.30
CA ASP A 733 10.10 -12.18 -3.29
C ASP A 733 10.58 -10.84 -3.87
N ASP A 734 11.89 -10.63 -3.88
CA ASP A 734 12.53 -9.37 -4.28
C ASP A 734 11.93 -8.76 -5.55
N GLY A 735 11.54 -7.49 -5.45
CA GLY A 735 10.97 -6.71 -6.55
C GLY A 735 9.44 -6.75 -6.65
N ASN A 736 8.75 -7.57 -5.87
CA ASN A 736 7.28 -7.63 -5.88
C ASN A 736 6.60 -6.47 -5.14
N ARG A 737 7.33 -5.80 -4.23
CA ARG A 737 6.84 -4.68 -3.39
C ARG A 737 5.66 -5.09 -2.49
N GLY A 738 5.66 -6.33 -2.04
CA GLY A 738 4.66 -6.98 -1.22
C GLY A 738 5.06 -7.20 0.23
N VAL A 739 6.14 -6.60 0.74
CA VAL A 739 6.47 -6.67 2.18
C VAL A 739 5.26 -6.29 3.00
N ARG A 740 5.02 -7.01 4.10
CA ARG A 740 3.82 -6.86 4.92
C ARG A 740 4.11 -6.88 6.41
N ILE A 741 3.16 -6.33 7.17
CA ILE A 741 3.02 -6.57 8.61
C ILE A 741 1.76 -7.40 8.84
N ASN A 742 1.84 -8.36 9.76
CA ASN A 742 0.76 -9.27 10.11
C ASN A 742 0.39 -9.13 11.59
N TYR A 743 -0.91 -9.19 11.87
CA TYR A 743 -1.40 -9.76 13.12
C TYR A 743 -1.50 -11.28 12.92
N VAL A 744 -0.80 -12.05 13.75
CA VAL A 744 -0.83 -13.52 13.66
C VAL A 744 -2.06 -14.05 14.39
N MET A 745 -3.15 -14.26 13.65
CA MET A 745 -4.27 -15.07 14.11
C MET A 745 -3.84 -16.53 14.24
N GLU A 746 -4.06 -17.12 15.42
CA GLU A 746 -3.69 -18.51 15.70
C GLU A 746 -4.32 -19.49 14.69
N PHE A 747 -3.52 -20.48 14.27
CA PHE A 747 -3.77 -21.49 13.24
C PHE A 747 -3.86 -20.97 11.79
N GLY A 748 -3.61 -19.68 11.56
CA GLY A 748 -3.80 -19.03 10.26
C GLY A 748 -2.82 -19.49 9.17
N ASN A 749 -3.32 -19.56 7.93
CA ASN A 749 -2.52 -19.70 6.71
C ASN A 749 -2.29 -18.31 6.09
N TYR A 750 -1.03 -17.96 5.79
CA TYR A 750 -0.64 -16.62 5.31
C TYR A 750 -0.23 -16.57 3.83
N GLY A 751 -0.45 -17.66 3.10
CA GLY A 751 -0.59 -17.63 1.63
C GLY A 751 0.68 -17.40 0.82
N TYR A 752 1.89 -17.62 1.34
CA TYR A 752 3.11 -17.55 0.50
C TYR A 752 3.08 -18.56 -0.66
N ARG A 753 2.61 -19.79 -0.38
CA ARG A 753 2.32 -20.82 -1.39
C ARG A 753 0.83 -21.11 -1.45
N GLY A 754 0.33 -21.56 -2.60
CA GLY A 754 -1.03 -22.06 -2.72
C GLY A 754 -1.25 -23.24 -1.79
N GLU A 755 -2.32 -23.21 -0.98
CA GLU A 755 -2.49 -24.11 0.17
C GLU A 755 -2.32 -25.60 -0.17
N PHE A 756 -3.12 -26.10 -1.11
CA PHE A 756 -3.10 -27.52 -1.49
C PHE A 756 -2.06 -27.84 -2.57
N THR A 757 -1.77 -26.89 -3.46
CA THR A 757 -0.91 -27.14 -4.61
C THR A 757 0.58 -26.99 -4.27
N GLY A 758 0.91 -26.25 -3.21
CA GLY A 758 2.27 -25.82 -2.86
C GLY A 758 2.91 -24.89 -3.91
N LYS A 759 2.14 -24.45 -4.92
CA LYS A 759 2.66 -23.67 -6.04
C LYS A 759 2.84 -22.21 -5.66
N GLY A 760 3.78 -21.55 -6.32
CA GLY A 760 4.06 -20.14 -6.12
C GLY A 760 3.01 -19.22 -6.76
N TRP A 761 3.04 -17.95 -6.37
CA TRP A 761 2.09 -16.92 -6.77
C TRP A 761 1.95 -16.68 -8.28
N ARG A 762 2.95 -17.06 -9.08
CA ARG A 762 2.95 -16.96 -10.55
C ARG A 762 2.13 -18.06 -11.23
N ASP A 763 1.76 -19.13 -10.52
CA ASP A 763 0.96 -20.21 -11.10
C ASP A 763 -0.43 -19.69 -11.51
N LYS A 764 -0.84 -20.06 -12.72
CA LYS A 764 -2.12 -19.68 -13.29
C LYS A 764 -3.24 -20.36 -12.50
N ARG A 765 -4.18 -19.56 -11.99
CA ARG A 765 -5.37 -20.02 -11.28
C ARG A 765 -6.52 -19.03 -11.50
N THR A 766 -7.74 -19.47 -11.22
CA THR A 766 -8.91 -18.59 -11.24
C THR A 766 -8.83 -17.58 -10.08
N ASN A 767 -9.45 -16.40 -10.23
CA ASN A 767 -9.53 -15.36 -9.19
C ASN A 767 -8.17 -14.81 -8.69
N MET A 768 -7.14 -14.83 -9.54
CA MET A 768 -5.86 -14.20 -9.20
C MET A 768 -6.02 -12.70 -8.96
N GLU A 769 -5.38 -12.21 -7.90
CA GLU A 769 -5.29 -10.76 -7.65
C GLU A 769 -4.63 -10.03 -8.82
N LYS A 770 -5.13 -8.81 -9.08
CA LYS A 770 -4.68 -7.99 -10.20
C LYS A 770 -3.27 -7.46 -9.97
N ASP A 771 -2.96 -7.01 -8.75
CA ASP A 771 -1.63 -6.53 -8.37
C ASP A 771 -0.72 -7.65 -7.83
N VAL A 772 0.58 -7.49 -8.07
CA VAL A 772 1.61 -8.46 -7.67
C VAL A 772 1.69 -8.62 -6.14
N PRO A 773 1.71 -7.56 -5.31
CA PRO A 773 1.72 -7.69 -3.85
C PRO A 773 0.61 -8.59 -3.31
N SER A 774 -0.64 -8.37 -3.71
CA SER A 774 -1.78 -9.15 -3.21
C SER A 774 -1.78 -10.57 -3.78
N ARG A 775 -1.32 -10.74 -5.03
CA ARG A 775 -1.17 -12.05 -5.69
C ARG A 775 -0.09 -12.91 -5.04
N HIS A 776 1.02 -12.29 -4.63
CA HIS A 776 2.17 -12.93 -3.98
C HIS A 776 1.73 -13.77 -2.78
N TRP A 777 0.82 -13.21 -2.00
CA TRP A 777 0.29 -13.79 -0.77
C TRP A 777 -1.04 -14.52 -0.93
N HIS A 778 -1.52 -14.73 -2.17
CA HIS A 778 -2.80 -15.39 -2.43
C HIS A 778 -4.00 -14.78 -1.67
N LEU A 779 -4.04 -13.45 -1.47
CA LEU A 779 -5.01 -12.81 -0.55
C LEU A 779 -6.50 -13.01 -0.93
N ASN A 780 -6.78 -13.39 -2.17
CA ASN A 780 -8.14 -13.70 -2.63
C ASN A 780 -8.58 -15.16 -2.43
N ASP A 781 -7.71 -16.04 -1.96
CA ASP A 781 -8.04 -17.45 -1.75
C ASP A 781 -8.79 -17.67 -0.41
N PRO A 782 -9.78 -18.59 -0.36
CA PRO A 782 -10.37 -19.08 0.89
C PRO A 782 -9.31 -19.64 1.84
N GLY A 783 -9.32 -19.20 3.09
CA GLY A 783 -8.40 -19.70 4.12
C GLY A 783 -7.14 -18.86 4.31
N VAL A 784 -6.88 -17.89 3.43
CA VAL A 784 -5.73 -16.98 3.58
C VAL A 784 -6.10 -15.80 4.48
N MET A 785 -5.32 -15.61 5.54
CA MET A 785 -5.49 -14.52 6.50
C MET A 785 -5.18 -13.15 5.87
N PRO A 786 -5.93 -12.08 6.19
CA PRO A 786 -5.59 -10.74 5.73
C PRO A 786 -4.30 -10.21 6.35
N ASN A 787 -3.70 -9.18 5.73
CA ASN A 787 -2.54 -8.48 6.27
C ASN A 787 -2.99 -7.24 7.08
N LEU A 788 -2.15 -6.76 8.01
CA LEU A 788 -2.36 -5.45 8.66
C LEU A 788 -2.08 -4.33 7.64
N LEU A 789 -0.89 -4.37 7.03
CA LEU A 789 -0.52 -3.49 5.93
C LEU A 789 0.47 -4.15 4.96
N LEU A 790 0.54 -3.59 3.75
CA LEU A 790 1.63 -3.79 2.79
C LEU A 790 2.52 -2.54 2.82
N THR A 791 3.80 -2.69 3.13
CA THR A 791 4.77 -1.58 3.28
C THR A 791 5.48 -1.22 1.97
N GLY A 792 5.39 -2.08 0.96
CA GLY A 792 5.98 -1.88 -0.37
C GLY A 792 7.25 -2.69 -0.58
N ALA A 793 8.26 -2.08 -1.19
CA ALA A 793 9.59 -2.70 -1.30
C ALA A 793 10.31 -2.57 0.02
N GLY A 794 10.94 -3.66 0.48
CA GLY A 794 11.73 -3.61 1.69
C GLY A 794 12.54 -4.87 1.92
N SER A 795 13.14 -4.93 3.10
CA SER A 795 13.83 -6.09 3.66
C SER A 795 13.66 -5.98 5.16
N PRO A 796 12.45 -6.32 5.66
CA PRO A 796 12.09 -6.16 7.05
C PRO A 796 12.99 -7.01 7.95
N THR A 797 13.31 -6.47 9.13
CA THR A 797 14.10 -7.16 10.15
C THR A 797 13.41 -7.03 11.51
N GLY A 798 14.13 -6.69 12.59
CA GLY A 798 13.61 -6.78 13.94
C GLY A 798 12.37 -5.91 14.24
N ILE A 799 11.56 -6.38 15.19
CA ILE A 799 10.22 -5.84 15.48
C ILE A 799 9.83 -5.98 16.95
N ILE A 800 9.19 -4.96 17.50
CA ILE A 800 8.65 -4.94 18.87
C ILE A 800 7.24 -4.38 18.93
N VAL A 801 6.56 -4.61 20.05
CA VAL A 801 5.44 -3.77 20.51
C VAL A 801 5.96 -2.88 21.63
N TYR A 802 5.99 -1.57 21.41
CA TYR A 802 6.46 -0.63 22.40
C TYR A 802 5.43 -0.43 23.52
N GLU A 803 5.67 -1.00 24.69
CA GLU A 803 4.77 -0.89 25.86
C GLU A 803 5.34 0.02 26.97
N GLY A 804 6.28 0.89 26.62
CA GLY A 804 6.81 1.93 27.49
C GLY A 804 5.95 3.19 27.51
N SER A 805 6.29 4.08 28.44
CA SER A 805 5.66 5.39 28.60
C SER A 805 6.63 6.56 28.41
N LEU A 806 7.93 6.29 28.20
CA LEU A 806 8.94 7.31 27.99
C LEU A 806 8.79 7.98 26.62
N LEU A 807 8.61 7.19 25.56
CA LEU A 807 8.38 7.74 24.23
C LEU A 807 7.02 8.43 24.14
N PRO A 808 6.88 9.40 23.22
CA PRO A 808 5.62 10.11 22.98
C PRO A 808 4.42 9.20 22.71
N PRO A 809 3.19 9.64 22.99
CA PRO A 809 1.97 8.84 22.86
C PRO A 809 1.75 8.18 21.48
N VAL A 810 2.29 8.74 20.40
CA VAL A 810 2.19 8.14 19.04
C VAL A 810 2.88 6.78 18.95
N PHE A 811 3.85 6.50 19.81
CA PHE A 811 4.58 5.22 19.84
C PHE A 811 4.05 4.26 20.92
N GLN A 812 3.33 4.77 21.92
CA GLN A 812 2.86 3.97 23.05
C GLN A 812 1.83 2.92 22.63
N GLY A 813 2.13 1.67 22.95
CA GLY A 813 1.33 0.51 22.60
C GLY A 813 1.38 0.12 21.12
N GLN A 814 2.32 0.65 20.34
CA GLN A 814 2.39 0.46 18.89
C GLN A 814 3.50 -0.48 18.47
N VAL A 815 3.33 -1.11 17.30
CA VAL A 815 4.36 -1.94 16.67
C VAL A 815 5.47 -1.03 16.15
N ILE A 816 6.74 -1.31 16.44
CA ILE A 816 7.90 -0.61 15.90
C ILE A 816 8.82 -1.63 15.22
N HIS A 817 9.31 -1.32 14.03
CA HIS A 817 9.95 -2.27 13.13
C HIS A 817 11.07 -1.64 12.30
N CYS A 818 12.15 -2.39 12.13
CA CYS A 818 13.28 -2.06 11.27
C CYS A 818 13.08 -2.58 9.85
N ASP A 819 13.31 -1.72 8.85
CA ASP A 819 13.27 -2.11 7.43
C ASP A 819 14.57 -1.66 6.76
N ALA A 820 15.44 -2.65 6.50
CA ALA A 820 16.77 -2.43 5.94
C ALA A 820 16.72 -1.91 4.49
N GLY A 821 15.77 -2.39 3.69
CA GLY A 821 15.67 -2.04 2.26
C GLY A 821 15.45 -0.54 1.99
N PRO A 822 14.51 0.12 2.67
CA PRO A 822 14.29 1.55 2.60
C PRO A 822 15.05 2.35 3.66
N SER A 823 15.99 1.75 4.41
CA SER A 823 16.81 2.44 5.43
C SER A 823 15.98 3.18 6.49
N VAL A 824 15.05 2.49 7.17
CA VAL A 824 14.09 3.16 8.06
C VAL A 824 13.64 2.28 9.22
N VAL A 825 13.40 2.91 10.37
CA VAL A 825 12.68 2.35 11.51
C VAL A 825 11.30 3.01 11.57
N ARG A 826 10.24 2.22 11.58
CA ARG A 826 8.84 2.68 11.52
C ARG A 826 8.06 2.19 12.71
N ALA A 827 7.20 3.05 13.25
CA ALA A 827 6.10 2.66 14.10
C ALA A 827 4.81 2.49 13.27
N TYR A 828 3.90 1.64 13.71
CA TYR A 828 2.60 1.44 13.09
C TYR A 828 1.47 1.70 14.10
N PRO A 829 1.04 2.96 14.30
CA PRO A 829 -0.11 3.27 15.17
C PRO A 829 -1.40 2.49 14.82
N VAL A 830 -1.66 1.39 15.52
CA VAL A 830 -2.78 0.47 15.26
C VAL A 830 -4.09 0.98 15.84
N THR A 831 -5.15 0.84 15.05
CA THR A 831 -6.54 1.07 15.45
C THR A 831 -7.38 -0.19 15.21
N LYS A 832 -8.31 -0.49 16.11
CA LYS A 832 -9.24 -1.63 15.95
C LYS A 832 -10.24 -1.32 14.83
N HIS A 833 -10.43 -2.25 13.90
CA HIS A 833 -11.36 -2.09 12.77
C HIS A 833 -12.10 -3.40 12.47
N GLY A 834 -13.39 -3.46 12.81
CA GLY A 834 -14.17 -4.69 12.77
C GLY A 834 -13.56 -5.77 13.69
N ALA A 835 -13.41 -6.99 13.18
CA ALA A 835 -12.68 -8.06 13.86
C ALA A 835 -11.15 -7.99 13.64
N GLY A 836 -10.67 -7.06 12.83
CA GLY A 836 -9.25 -6.90 12.52
C GLY A 836 -8.71 -5.57 13.02
N TYR A 837 -7.79 -5.02 12.24
CA TYR A 837 -7.06 -3.81 12.57
C TYR A 837 -6.84 -2.97 11.31
N SER A 838 -6.65 -1.67 11.49
CA SER A 838 -6.04 -0.75 10.54
C SER A 838 -4.81 -0.13 11.22
N ALA A 839 -3.84 0.34 10.44
CA ALA A 839 -2.62 0.88 11.01
C ALA A 839 -2.23 2.21 10.39
N GLU A 840 -1.59 2.98 11.29
CA GLU A 840 -0.54 3.99 11.26
C GLU A 840 0.80 3.49 10.53
N VAL A 841 1.66 4.24 9.85
CA VAL A 841 3.11 4.19 9.51
C VAL A 841 3.73 5.55 9.86
N VAL A 842 4.48 5.63 10.93
CA VAL A 842 5.20 6.83 11.38
C VAL A 842 6.68 6.48 11.41
N ASP A 843 7.54 7.24 10.72
CA ASP A 843 8.98 6.99 10.78
C ASP A 843 9.52 7.45 12.14
N VAL A 844 10.33 6.60 12.77
CA VAL A 844 11.09 6.89 14.01
C VAL A 844 12.47 7.43 13.64
N LEU A 845 13.18 6.67 12.79
CA LEU A 845 14.50 7.00 12.22
C LEU A 845 14.46 6.72 10.72
N ASN A 846 15.00 7.61 9.89
CA ASN A 846 15.04 7.42 8.44
C ASN A 846 16.39 7.89 7.86
N GLY A 847 17.15 6.97 7.28
CA GLY A 847 18.44 7.25 6.63
C GLY A 847 18.32 7.45 5.11
N ALA A 848 17.20 7.12 4.47
CA ALA A 848 17.07 7.02 3.01
C ALA A 848 17.46 8.29 2.23
N SER A 849 17.35 9.46 2.89
CA SER A 849 17.67 10.77 2.34
C SER A 849 19.17 11.10 2.33
N ARG A 850 19.91 10.74 3.39
CA ARG A 850 21.28 11.20 3.65
C ARG A 850 22.28 10.07 3.88
N ASP A 851 21.85 8.91 4.35
CA ASP A 851 22.68 7.73 4.55
C ASP A 851 21.97 6.44 4.14
N ARG A 852 22.24 6.00 2.90
CA ARG A 852 21.68 4.74 2.38
C ARG A 852 22.42 3.49 2.86
N TRP A 853 23.49 3.64 3.63
CA TRP A 853 24.13 2.51 4.30
C TRP A 853 23.49 2.25 5.66
N PHE A 854 22.72 3.20 6.20
CA PHE A 854 21.86 2.94 7.36
C PHE A 854 20.95 1.75 7.05
N ARG A 855 21.22 0.66 7.74
CA ARG A 855 20.63 -0.66 7.54
C ARG A 855 20.16 -1.15 8.90
N PRO A 856 19.04 -0.62 9.40
CA PRO A 856 18.54 -1.00 10.71
C PRO A 856 18.25 -2.50 10.70
N SER A 857 18.89 -3.23 11.62
CA SER A 857 18.79 -4.69 11.72
C SER A 857 17.83 -5.11 12.82
N ASP A 858 17.73 -4.35 13.91
CA ASP A 858 16.88 -4.72 15.04
C ASP A 858 16.54 -3.50 15.92
N VAL A 859 15.51 -3.61 16.75
CA VAL A 859 15.03 -2.57 17.67
C VAL A 859 14.49 -3.19 18.95
N VAL A 860 14.96 -2.75 20.11
CA VAL A 860 14.53 -3.26 21.42
C VAL A 860 14.26 -2.13 22.42
N THR A 861 13.50 -2.43 23.48
CA THR A 861 13.16 -1.46 24.53
C THR A 861 14.01 -1.69 25.78
N ALA A 862 14.71 -0.64 26.22
CA ALA A 862 15.49 -0.64 27.45
C ALA A 862 14.60 -0.49 28.71
N PRO A 863 15.09 -0.81 29.93
CA PRO A 863 14.28 -0.81 31.15
C PRO A 863 13.58 0.51 31.49
N ASP A 864 14.17 1.65 31.13
CA ASP A 864 13.58 2.98 31.34
C ASP A 864 12.57 3.38 30.25
N GLY A 865 12.47 2.58 29.19
CA GLY A 865 11.59 2.80 28.05
C GLY A 865 12.23 3.52 26.86
N SER A 866 13.55 3.76 26.83
CA SER A 866 14.21 4.21 25.59
C SER A 866 14.30 3.05 24.59
N LEU A 867 14.42 3.36 23.30
CA LEU A 867 14.73 2.33 22.28
C LEU A 867 16.22 2.26 22.06
N ILE A 868 16.71 1.05 21.80
CA ILE A 868 18.00 0.81 21.16
C ILE A 868 17.71 0.25 19.77
N VAL A 869 18.32 0.82 18.74
CA VAL A 869 18.23 0.39 17.34
C VAL A 869 19.62 -0.02 16.89
N SER A 870 19.77 -1.24 16.37
CA SER A 870 21.00 -1.65 15.71
C SER A 870 20.98 -1.29 14.24
N ASP A 871 22.14 -0.88 13.76
CA ASP A 871 22.42 -0.57 12.36
C ASP A 871 23.59 -1.43 11.91
N TRP A 872 23.30 -2.40 11.03
CA TRP A 872 24.32 -3.26 10.43
C TRP A 872 25.37 -2.41 9.68
N TYR A 873 24.92 -1.29 9.12
CA TYR A 873 25.69 -0.31 8.35
C TYR A 873 26.43 -0.90 7.14
N ASP A 874 25.71 -1.16 6.04
CA ASP A 874 26.24 -1.83 4.84
C ASP A 874 25.63 -1.24 3.55
N PRO A 875 26.42 -1.07 2.46
CA PRO A 875 25.92 -0.60 1.16
C PRO A 875 24.96 -1.57 0.45
N GLY A 876 24.98 -2.84 0.81
CA GLY A 876 24.18 -3.92 0.23
C GLY A 876 23.04 -4.34 1.15
N VAL A 877 21.88 -4.59 0.56
CA VAL A 877 20.70 -5.12 1.27
C VAL A 877 20.44 -6.57 0.83
N GLY A 878 19.96 -7.39 1.77
CA GLY A 878 19.69 -8.81 1.58
C GLY A 878 20.94 -9.65 1.84
N GLY A 879 20.76 -10.85 2.41
CA GLY A 879 21.91 -11.65 2.90
C GLY A 879 22.93 -12.03 1.83
N HIS A 880 22.58 -11.95 0.53
CA HIS A 880 23.50 -12.21 -0.58
C HIS A 880 24.55 -11.10 -0.80
N ASN A 881 24.38 -9.92 -0.20
CA ASN A 881 25.10 -8.71 -0.60
C ASN A 881 25.85 -8.01 0.54
N MET A 882 26.08 -8.63 1.71
CA MET A 882 26.92 -8.04 2.77
C MET A 882 28.31 -7.69 2.21
N ARG A 883 28.71 -6.42 2.22
CA ARG A 883 29.97 -5.94 1.63
C ARG A 883 30.93 -5.37 2.66
N ASP A 884 30.43 -4.76 3.72
CA ASP A 884 31.25 -4.17 4.77
C ASP A 884 31.31 -5.10 5.98
N LEU A 885 32.51 -5.32 6.50
CA LEU A 885 32.77 -6.18 7.66
C LEU A 885 33.33 -5.38 8.84
N GLU A 886 33.58 -4.09 8.66
CA GLU A 886 34.38 -3.26 9.56
C GLU A 886 33.55 -2.21 10.28
N ARG A 887 32.25 -2.11 9.99
CA ARG A 887 31.35 -1.11 10.55
C ARG A 887 30.10 -1.73 11.15
N GLY A 888 29.50 -0.98 12.07
CA GLY A 888 28.29 -1.38 12.80
C GLY A 888 27.99 -0.37 13.89
N ARG A 889 26.71 -0.07 14.11
CA ARG A 889 26.30 1.04 14.99
C ARG A 889 25.10 0.68 15.84
N LEU A 890 24.99 1.34 17.00
CA LEU A 890 23.80 1.33 17.85
C LEU A 890 23.34 2.76 18.06
N PHE A 891 22.04 3.00 17.94
CA PHE A 891 21.40 4.27 18.23
C PHE A 891 20.46 4.13 19.42
N MET A 892 20.54 5.03 20.38
CA MET A 892 19.54 5.20 21.43
C MET A 892 18.52 6.25 20.99
N VAL A 893 17.22 5.93 21.10
CA VAL A 893 16.12 6.85 20.80
C VAL A 893 15.30 7.11 22.05
N ALA A 894 15.23 8.39 22.44
CA ALA A 894 14.50 8.85 23.64
C ALA A 894 14.09 10.32 23.46
N PRO A 895 13.23 10.89 24.34
CA PRO A 895 12.97 12.33 24.34
C PRO A 895 14.25 13.16 24.52
N GLU A 896 14.25 14.39 24.02
CA GLU A 896 15.41 15.28 24.15
C GLU A 896 15.78 15.54 25.62
N GLY A 897 17.09 15.50 25.91
CA GLY A 897 17.63 15.69 27.26
C GLY A 897 17.53 14.46 28.16
N HIS A 898 16.94 13.35 27.68
CA HIS A 898 16.93 12.09 28.41
C HIS A 898 18.35 11.61 28.69
N LYS A 899 18.59 11.18 29.91
CA LYS A 899 19.83 10.50 30.33
C LYS A 899 19.47 9.12 30.80
N TYR A 900 20.02 8.14 30.10
CA TYR A 900 19.77 6.74 30.34
C TYR A 900 20.20 6.37 31.75
N LYS A 901 19.30 5.67 32.44
CA LYS A 901 19.60 5.11 33.75
C LYS A 901 18.72 3.91 34.00
N ALA A 902 19.32 2.73 33.92
CA ALA A 902 18.64 1.52 34.35
C ALA A 902 18.42 1.54 35.86
N ALA A 903 17.17 1.32 36.28
CA ALA A 903 16.86 1.12 37.69
C ALA A 903 17.38 -0.25 38.14
N LYS A 904 17.92 -0.33 39.37
CA LYS A 904 18.29 -1.62 39.96
C LYS A 904 17.02 -2.46 40.14
N VAL A 905 16.93 -3.58 39.43
CA VAL A 905 15.82 -4.51 39.54
C VAL A 905 16.01 -5.39 40.76
N ASN A 906 15.04 -5.38 41.67
CA ASN A 906 15.01 -6.26 42.83
C ASN A 906 13.67 -6.99 42.88
N VAL A 907 13.67 -8.30 42.63
CA VAL A 907 12.46 -9.14 42.64
C VAL A 907 12.35 -10.03 43.87
N SER A 908 13.15 -9.79 44.92
CA SER A 908 13.14 -10.60 46.15
C SER A 908 11.89 -10.39 47.01
N ASN A 909 11.14 -9.31 46.76
CA ASN A 909 9.88 -8.99 47.42
C ASN A 909 8.78 -8.68 46.40
N LEU A 910 7.51 -8.71 46.84
CA LEU A 910 6.35 -8.54 45.97
C LEU A 910 6.27 -7.17 45.31
N GLU A 911 6.66 -6.09 46.01
CA GLU A 911 6.63 -4.74 45.46
C GLU A 911 7.59 -4.59 44.28
N GLY A 912 8.83 -5.03 44.47
CA GLY A 912 9.85 -5.02 43.43
C GLY A 912 9.53 -5.96 42.26
N ALA A 913 8.92 -7.13 42.52
CA ALA A 913 8.47 -8.02 41.46
C ALA A 913 7.30 -7.43 40.63
N ILE A 914 6.37 -6.72 41.27
CA ILE A 914 5.30 -5.96 40.57
C ILE A 914 5.91 -4.82 39.75
N ALA A 915 6.88 -4.09 40.30
CA ALA A 915 7.59 -3.04 39.56
C ALA A 915 8.30 -3.62 38.31
N ALA A 916 8.96 -4.77 38.45
CA ALA A 916 9.59 -5.46 37.34
C ALA A 916 8.57 -5.92 36.27
N LEU A 917 7.42 -6.45 36.68
CA LEU A 917 6.33 -6.84 35.76
C LEU A 917 5.76 -5.63 34.98
N LYS A 918 5.79 -4.42 35.55
CA LYS A 918 5.39 -3.18 34.87
C LYS A 918 6.40 -2.71 33.82
N SER A 919 7.64 -3.18 33.85
CA SER A 919 8.70 -2.74 32.94
C SER A 919 8.32 -2.91 31.46
N PRO A 920 8.70 -1.96 30.57
CA PRO A 920 8.55 -2.14 29.14
C PRO A 920 9.65 -3.03 28.52
N ASN A 921 10.72 -3.30 29.26
CA ASN A 921 11.78 -4.21 28.86
C ASN A 921 11.42 -5.68 29.17
N GLN A 922 11.62 -6.55 28.18
CA GLN A 922 11.24 -7.97 28.27
C GLN A 922 12.05 -8.71 29.34
N ALA A 923 13.38 -8.54 29.38
CA ALA A 923 14.25 -9.18 30.37
C ALA A 923 13.86 -8.83 31.82
N THR A 924 13.50 -7.57 32.07
CA THR A 924 13.00 -7.12 33.37
C THR A 924 11.65 -7.74 33.71
N ARG A 925 10.72 -7.78 32.74
CA ARG A 925 9.42 -8.43 32.94
C ARG A 925 9.55 -9.91 33.24
N TYR A 926 10.46 -10.61 32.58
CA TYR A 926 10.76 -12.02 32.80
C TYR A 926 11.05 -12.28 34.28
N LEU A 927 11.98 -11.52 34.88
CA LEU A 927 12.30 -11.63 36.31
C LEU A 927 11.09 -11.39 37.22
N GLY A 928 10.32 -10.34 36.93
CA GLY A 928 9.11 -10.02 37.69
C GLY A 928 8.04 -11.11 37.59
N TRP A 929 7.82 -11.64 36.39
CA TRP A 929 6.85 -12.70 36.12
C TRP A 929 7.21 -13.97 36.89
N HIS A 930 8.46 -14.45 36.80
CA HIS A 930 8.90 -15.65 37.51
C HIS A 930 8.86 -15.50 39.02
N ALA A 931 9.26 -14.34 39.54
CA ALA A 931 9.18 -14.07 40.97
C ALA A 931 7.72 -14.11 41.47
N LEU A 932 6.78 -13.49 40.75
CA LEU A 932 5.36 -13.49 41.13
C LEU A 932 4.71 -14.87 40.96
N HIS A 933 5.01 -15.57 39.87
CA HIS A 933 4.50 -16.92 39.60
C HIS A 933 4.94 -17.89 40.71
N LYS A 934 6.22 -17.85 41.10
CA LYS A 934 6.78 -18.67 42.19
C LYS A 934 6.10 -18.41 43.55
N GLN A 935 5.64 -17.19 43.80
CA GLN A 935 4.95 -16.84 45.05
C GLN A 935 3.48 -17.34 45.08
N GLY A 936 2.90 -17.66 43.92
CA GLY A 936 1.55 -18.20 43.79
C GLY A 936 0.52 -17.35 44.55
N LYS A 937 -0.23 -17.99 45.45
CA LYS A 937 -1.30 -17.34 46.24
C LYS A 937 -0.81 -16.14 47.07
N LYS A 938 0.46 -16.10 47.49
CA LYS A 938 1.02 -14.94 48.23
C LYS A 938 1.07 -13.66 47.38
N ALA A 939 1.19 -13.79 46.06
CA ALA A 939 1.19 -12.66 45.15
C ALA A 939 -0.23 -12.17 44.79
N GLU A 940 -1.28 -12.92 45.14
CA GLU A 940 -2.65 -12.65 44.68
C GLU A 940 -3.12 -11.23 45.01
N SER A 941 -2.95 -10.77 46.26
CA SER A 941 -3.36 -9.42 46.67
C SER A 941 -2.60 -8.32 45.93
N ALA A 942 -1.30 -8.51 45.68
CA ALA A 942 -0.48 -7.54 44.95
C ALA A 942 -0.87 -7.48 43.46
N LEU A 943 -1.14 -8.64 42.86
CA LEU A 943 -1.62 -8.75 41.49
C LEU A 943 -3.04 -8.22 41.32
N GLN A 944 -3.93 -8.38 42.31
CA GLN A 944 -5.26 -7.77 42.31
C GLN A 944 -5.20 -6.25 42.31
N LYS A 945 -4.25 -5.66 43.05
CA LYS A 945 -4.00 -4.21 43.00
C LYS A 945 -3.53 -3.79 41.60
N LEU A 946 -2.67 -4.58 40.96
CA LEU A 946 -2.23 -4.35 39.57
C LEU A 946 -3.37 -4.52 38.55
N TRP A 947 -4.28 -5.47 38.78
CA TRP A 947 -5.47 -5.69 37.98
C TRP A 947 -6.46 -4.51 38.01
N ALA A 948 -6.42 -3.69 39.06
CA ALA A 948 -7.19 -2.46 39.18
C ALA A 948 -6.52 -1.23 38.54
N ASP A 949 -5.32 -1.38 37.96
CA ASP A 949 -4.56 -0.26 37.38
C ASP A 949 -5.28 0.35 36.17
N SER A 950 -5.13 1.65 35.94
CA SER A 950 -5.72 2.32 34.78
C SER A 950 -5.17 1.84 33.43
N ASN A 951 -3.93 1.32 33.41
CA ASN A 951 -3.30 0.84 32.18
C ASN A 951 -3.73 -0.61 31.87
N PRO A 952 -4.45 -0.86 30.75
CA PRO A 952 -4.95 -2.18 30.41
C PRO A 952 -3.84 -3.23 30.17
N ARG A 953 -2.61 -2.82 29.83
CA ARG A 953 -1.47 -3.74 29.68
C ARG A 953 -1.03 -4.29 31.03
N PHE A 954 -0.96 -3.44 32.04
CA PHE A 954 -0.64 -3.87 33.40
C PHE A 954 -1.72 -4.81 33.95
N ARG A 955 -2.98 -4.51 33.65
CA ARG A 955 -4.12 -5.40 33.96
C ARG A 955 -3.98 -6.75 33.27
N ALA A 956 -3.68 -6.77 31.97
CA ALA A 956 -3.48 -8.01 31.22
C ALA A 956 -2.33 -8.86 31.79
N ARG A 957 -1.16 -8.24 32.05
CA ARG A 957 -0.03 -8.91 32.71
C ARG A 957 -0.40 -9.49 34.07
N ALA A 958 -1.16 -8.76 34.88
CA ALA A 958 -1.67 -9.27 36.15
C ALA A 958 -2.61 -10.45 35.95
N LEU A 959 -3.54 -10.37 35.00
CA LEU A 959 -4.54 -11.40 34.73
C LEU A 959 -3.92 -12.74 34.34
N TRP A 960 -2.87 -12.74 33.51
CA TRP A 960 -2.15 -13.97 33.16
C TRP A 960 -1.62 -14.70 34.39
N LEU A 961 -1.00 -13.97 35.33
CA LEU A 961 -0.48 -14.54 36.58
C LEU A 961 -1.60 -14.94 37.55
N LEU A 962 -2.61 -14.08 37.74
CA LEU A 962 -3.77 -14.35 38.60
C LEU A 962 -4.51 -15.63 38.16
N GLY A 963 -4.68 -15.80 36.84
CA GLY A 963 -5.30 -16.98 36.26
C GLY A 963 -4.50 -18.27 36.47
N LYS A 964 -3.18 -18.17 36.61
CA LYS A 964 -2.28 -19.32 36.83
C LYS A 964 -2.01 -19.60 38.31
N ILE A 965 -2.62 -18.84 39.23
CA ILE A 965 -2.65 -19.23 40.65
C ILE A 965 -3.54 -20.45 40.78
N GLU A 966 -2.99 -21.52 41.37
CA GLU A 966 -3.67 -22.79 41.60
C GLU A 966 -5.07 -22.59 42.22
N GLY A 967 -6.10 -23.15 41.59
CA GLY A 967 -7.50 -23.07 42.01
C GLY A 967 -8.18 -21.71 41.81
N ARG A 968 -7.53 -20.74 41.15
CA ARG A 968 -8.09 -19.39 40.91
C ARG A 968 -8.42 -19.11 39.45
N GLY A 969 -8.03 -19.99 38.52
CA GLY A 969 -8.22 -19.83 37.08
C GLY A 969 -9.65 -19.47 36.69
N GLN A 970 -10.62 -20.32 37.05
CA GLN A 970 -12.03 -20.10 36.73
C GLN A 970 -12.59 -18.78 37.30
N HIS A 971 -12.14 -18.38 38.49
CA HIS A 971 -12.55 -17.13 39.13
C HIS A 971 -12.12 -15.91 38.29
N TYR A 972 -10.83 -15.84 37.93
CA TYR A 972 -10.29 -14.71 37.18
C TYR A 972 -10.74 -14.68 35.72
N VAL A 973 -10.94 -15.84 35.09
CA VAL A 973 -11.59 -15.90 33.76
C VAL A 973 -13.00 -15.31 33.82
N ASN A 974 -13.81 -15.68 34.82
CA ASN A 974 -15.17 -15.16 34.97
C ASN A 974 -15.21 -13.63 35.22
N LEU A 975 -14.21 -13.07 35.90
CA LEU A 975 -14.06 -11.63 36.05
C LEU A 975 -13.67 -10.98 34.72
N ALA A 976 -12.65 -11.52 34.05
CA ALA A 976 -12.11 -10.97 32.81
C ALA A 976 -13.16 -10.89 31.69
N ILE A 977 -13.97 -11.92 31.49
CA ILE A 977 -14.98 -11.94 30.42
C ILE A 977 -16.18 -11.00 30.66
N LYS A 978 -16.29 -10.41 31.85
CA LYS A 978 -17.28 -9.37 32.17
C LYS A 978 -16.69 -7.96 32.11
N ASP A 979 -15.41 -7.83 31.80
CA ASP A 979 -14.73 -6.55 31.80
C ASP A 979 -15.27 -5.63 30.70
N LYS A 980 -15.25 -4.32 30.93
CA LYS A 980 -15.65 -3.32 29.93
C LYS A 980 -14.70 -3.28 28.74
N ASP A 981 -13.41 -3.57 28.95
CA ASP A 981 -12.39 -3.58 27.91
C ASP A 981 -12.41 -4.89 27.13
N SER A 982 -12.56 -4.80 25.80
CA SER A 982 -12.61 -5.98 24.94
C SER A 982 -11.30 -6.77 24.92
N ASP A 983 -10.15 -6.11 25.09
CA ASP A 983 -8.85 -6.81 25.06
C ASP A 983 -8.69 -7.68 26.30
N ILE A 984 -9.24 -7.21 27.42
CA ILE A 984 -9.26 -7.98 28.67
C ILE A 984 -10.19 -9.19 28.56
N ARG A 985 -11.35 -9.05 27.91
CA ARG A 985 -12.22 -10.20 27.63
C ARG A 985 -11.54 -11.22 26.72
N ILE A 986 -10.78 -10.76 25.72
CA ILE A 986 -9.94 -11.61 24.84
C ILE A 986 -8.88 -12.35 25.66
N VAL A 987 -8.15 -11.67 26.56
CA VAL A 987 -7.18 -12.33 27.47
C VAL A 987 -7.87 -13.38 28.34
N GLY A 988 -9.06 -13.09 28.88
CA GLY A 988 -9.83 -14.06 29.66
C GLY A 988 -10.14 -15.34 28.88
N LEU A 989 -10.48 -15.21 27.58
CA LEU A 989 -10.72 -16.36 26.71
C LEU A 989 -9.43 -17.11 26.33
N ARG A 990 -8.33 -16.40 26.05
CA ARG A 990 -7.02 -17.02 25.78
C ARG A 990 -6.49 -17.77 26.99
N LEU A 991 -6.63 -17.18 28.18
CA LEU A 991 -6.31 -17.80 29.45
C LEU A 991 -7.13 -19.08 29.68
N ALA A 992 -8.44 -19.05 29.44
CA ALA A 992 -9.29 -20.23 29.56
C ALA A 992 -8.81 -21.40 28.69
N ARG A 993 -8.23 -21.14 27.51
CA ARG A 993 -7.67 -22.17 26.61
C ARG A 993 -6.36 -22.77 27.11
N GLN A 994 -5.64 -22.08 27.99
CA GLN A 994 -4.39 -22.56 28.58
C GLN A 994 -4.58 -23.26 29.92
N LEU A 995 -5.75 -23.08 30.55
CA LEU A 995 -6.06 -23.65 31.87
C LEU A 995 -6.78 -24.98 31.72
N THR A 996 -6.32 -25.99 32.43
CA THR A 996 -6.91 -27.34 32.40
C THR A 996 -8.16 -27.47 33.27
N ASP A 997 -8.38 -26.55 34.20
CA ASP A 997 -9.51 -26.50 35.13
C ASP A 997 -10.64 -25.56 34.68
N VAL A 998 -10.56 -25.01 33.46
CA VAL A 998 -11.55 -24.08 32.90
C VAL A 998 -12.12 -24.61 31.59
N GLU A 999 -13.43 -24.82 31.58
CA GLU A 999 -14.16 -25.26 30.39
C GLU A 999 -14.26 -24.13 29.36
N THR A 1000 -13.34 -24.12 28.38
CA THR A 1000 -13.28 -23.10 27.30
C THR A 1000 -14.63 -22.92 26.60
N ILE A 1001 -15.36 -24.01 26.33
CA ILE A 1001 -16.66 -23.95 25.64
C ILE A 1001 -17.71 -23.15 26.42
N ALA A 1002 -17.71 -23.24 27.75
CA ALA A 1002 -18.62 -22.48 28.60
C ALA A 1002 -18.28 -20.98 28.59
N VAL A 1003 -17.00 -20.65 28.46
CA VAL A 1003 -16.54 -19.26 28.30
C VAL A 1003 -16.98 -18.70 26.94
N VAL A 1004 -16.81 -19.46 25.85
CA VAL A 1004 -17.31 -19.08 24.52
C VAL A 1004 -18.81 -18.85 24.54
N GLY A 1005 -19.59 -19.72 25.19
CA GLY A 1005 -21.04 -19.58 25.31
C GLY A 1005 -21.49 -18.24 25.92
N LYS A 1006 -20.69 -17.68 26.84
CA LYS A 1006 -20.95 -16.36 27.45
C LYS A 1006 -20.57 -15.18 26.55
N LEU A 1007 -19.64 -15.38 25.61
CA LEU A 1007 -19.06 -14.32 24.77
C LEU A 1007 -19.52 -14.38 23.30
N VAL A 1008 -20.26 -15.42 22.90
CA VAL A 1008 -20.72 -15.60 21.51
C VAL A 1008 -21.52 -14.41 20.96
N GLY A 1009 -22.25 -13.74 21.84
CA GLY A 1009 -23.04 -12.53 21.55
C GLY A 1009 -22.33 -11.21 21.88
N ASP A 1010 -21.02 -11.20 22.15
CA ASP A 1010 -20.28 -10.00 22.55
C ASP A 1010 -20.40 -8.90 21.47
N SER A 1011 -20.55 -7.65 21.91
CA SER A 1011 -20.63 -6.49 21.02
C SER A 1011 -19.35 -6.29 20.17
N SER A 1012 -18.19 -6.65 20.69
CA SER A 1012 -16.91 -6.54 19.99
C SER A 1012 -16.72 -7.68 19.00
N ALA A 1013 -16.54 -7.34 17.72
CA ALA A 1013 -16.23 -8.31 16.69
C ALA A 1013 -14.87 -9.01 16.92
N GLN A 1014 -13.91 -8.38 17.60
CA GLN A 1014 -12.64 -9.01 17.95
C GLN A 1014 -12.80 -10.08 19.04
N VAL A 1015 -13.69 -9.87 20.01
CA VAL A 1015 -14.03 -10.90 21.01
C VAL A 1015 -14.71 -12.08 20.32
N ARG A 1016 -15.68 -11.82 19.45
CA ARG A 1016 -16.35 -12.88 18.66
C ARG A 1016 -15.38 -13.63 17.74
N ARG A 1017 -14.39 -12.95 17.16
CA ARG A 1017 -13.31 -13.60 16.38
C ARG A 1017 -12.49 -14.55 17.27
N GLU A 1018 -12.13 -14.11 18.46
CA GLU A 1018 -11.40 -14.97 19.41
C GLU A 1018 -12.25 -16.16 19.87
N CYS A 1019 -13.57 -15.99 20.04
CA CYS A 1019 -14.50 -17.09 20.25
C CYS A 1019 -14.45 -18.12 19.13
N ALA A 1020 -14.43 -17.68 17.86
CA ALA A 1020 -14.29 -18.59 16.73
C ALA A 1020 -12.96 -19.38 16.83
N VAL A 1021 -11.82 -18.69 17.01
CA VAL A 1021 -10.50 -19.34 17.17
C VAL A 1021 -10.52 -20.38 18.29
N ALA A 1022 -11.14 -20.09 19.43
CA ALA A 1022 -11.25 -20.99 20.56
C ALA A 1022 -12.05 -22.28 20.28
N LEU A 1023 -12.96 -22.26 19.30
CA LEU A 1023 -13.79 -23.41 18.95
C LEU A 1023 -13.09 -24.43 18.04
N ARG A 1024 -11.96 -24.08 17.40
CA ARG A 1024 -11.36 -24.86 16.30
C ARG A 1024 -11.20 -26.36 16.59
N HIS A 1025 -10.74 -26.72 17.78
CA HIS A 1025 -10.46 -28.11 18.15
C HIS A 1025 -11.62 -28.79 18.90
N LEU A 1026 -12.72 -28.08 19.16
CA LEU A 1026 -13.88 -28.60 19.89
C LEU A 1026 -14.91 -29.18 18.92
N LYS A 1027 -15.04 -30.51 18.91
CA LYS A 1027 -15.94 -31.26 18.00
C LYS A 1027 -17.30 -31.62 18.63
N THR A 1028 -17.74 -30.88 19.64
CA THR A 1028 -19.00 -31.16 20.34
C THR A 1028 -20.19 -30.50 19.64
N GLU A 1029 -21.40 -31.02 19.87
CA GLU A 1029 -22.65 -30.42 19.33
C GLU A 1029 -22.83 -28.97 19.80
N GLN A 1030 -22.43 -28.66 21.04
CA GLN A 1030 -22.47 -27.30 21.57
C GLN A 1030 -21.51 -26.36 20.83
N ALA A 1031 -20.30 -26.82 20.47
CA ALA A 1031 -19.35 -26.03 19.69
C ALA A 1031 -19.90 -25.69 18.31
N VAL A 1032 -20.55 -26.66 17.66
CA VAL A 1032 -21.26 -26.49 16.38
C VAL A 1032 -22.38 -25.44 16.48
N LYS A 1033 -23.21 -25.51 17.54
CA LYS A 1033 -24.28 -24.52 17.77
C LYS A 1033 -23.74 -23.11 18.01
N LEU A 1034 -22.66 -22.98 18.77
CA LEU A 1034 -22.00 -21.70 19.05
C LEU A 1034 -21.33 -21.13 17.79
N TRP A 1035 -20.68 -21.97 16.99
CA TRP A 1035 -20.14 -21.56 15.70
C TRP A 1035 -21.23 -21.03 14.78
N ALA A 1036 -22.36 -21.73 14.67
CA ALA A 1036 -23.48 -21.29 13.83
C ALA A 1036 -24.03 -19.93 14.30
N GLU A 1037 -24.12 -19.68 15.61
CA GLU A 1037 -24.47 -18.35 16.15
C GLU A 1037 -23.46 -17.28 15.70
N LEU A 1038 -22.15 -17.52 15.82
CA LEU A 1038 -21.13 -16.59 15.35
C LEU A 1038 -21.27 -16.32 13.84
N ALA A 1039 -21.49 -17.36 13.04
CA ALA A 1039 -21.66 -17.24 11.60
C ALA A 1039 -22.86 -16.36 11.21
N THR A 1040 -23.97 -16.38 11.98
CA THR A 1040 -25.10 -15.45 11.76
C THR A 1040 -24.76 -13.98 12.04
N ARG A 1041 -23.65 -13.70 12.74
CA ARG A 1041 -23.19 -12.34 13.06
C ARG A 1041 -22.21 -11.79 12.02
N HIS A 1042 -21.85 -12.56 10.99
CA HIS A 1042 -21.05 -12.04 9.87
C HIS A 1042 -21.89 -11.03 9.09
N ASP A 1043 -21.33 -9.84 8.84
CA ASP A 1043 -22.03 -8.72 8.21
C ASP A 1043 -21.71 -8.58 6.71
N GLY A 1044 -20.88 -9.47 6.16
CA GLY A 1044 -20.42 -9.41 4.77
C GLY A 1044 -19.33 -8.38 4.51
N LYS A 1045 -18.75 -7.74 5.54
CA LYS A 1045 -17.77 -6.65 5.39
C LYS A 1045 -16.40 -6.97 5.97
N CYS A 1046 -16.34 -7.78 7.04
CA CYS A 1046 -15.07 -8.02 7.75
C CYS A 1046 -14.42 -9.36 7.37
N ARG A 1047 -13.42 -9.32 6.49
CA ARG A 1047 -12.69 -10.52 6.07
C ARG A 1047 -11.98 -11.24 7.21
N TRP A 1048 -11.42 -10.51 8.19
CA TRP A 1048 -10.81 -11.10 9.39
C TRP A 1048 -11.80 -11.96 10.18
N TYR A 1049 -13.07 -11.56 10.24
CA TYR A 1049 -14.10 -12.34 10.94
C TYR A 1049 -14.48 -13.59 10.14
N LEU A 1050 -14.67 -13.43 8.83
CA LEU A 1050 -14.96 -14.54 7.92
C LEU A 1050 -13.88 -15.63 7.95
N GLU A 1051 -12.61 -15.22 7.94
CA GLU A 1051 -11.50 -16.17 8.00
C GLU A 1051 -11.41 -16.89 9.35
N ALA A 1052 -11.73 -16.22 10.46
CA ALA A 1052 -11.83 -16.88 11.77
C ALA A 1052 -12.98 -17.90 11.83
N LEU A 1053 -14.13 -17.60 11.20
CA LEU A 1053 -15.24 -18.55 11.07
C LEU A 1053 -14.83 -19.77 10.23
N GLY A 1054 -14.19 -19.54 9.08
CA GLY A 1054 -13.67 -20.62 8.25
C GLY A 1054 -12.67 -21.50 9.00
N LEU A 1055 -11.63 -20.88 9.56
CA LEU A 1055 -10.57 -21.53 10.32
C LEU A 1055 -11.11 -22.36 11.49
N SER A 1056 -12.11 -21.85 12.20
CA SER A 1056 -12.72 -22.59 13.30
C SER A 1056 -13.55 -23.79 12.84
N SER A 1057 -14.17 -23.70 11.66
CA SER A 1057 -14.96 -24.81 11.10
C SER A 1057 -14.13 -25.89 10.41
N ASP A 1058 -12.88 -25.62 9.98
CA ASP A 1058 -12.14 -26.50 9.06
C ASP A 1058 -11.97 -27.96 9.56
N LEU A 1059 -12.00 -28.21 10.88
CA LEU A 1059 -11.90 -29.56 11.48
C LEU A 1059 -13.25 -30.24 11.75
N ASN A 1060 -14.38 -29.55 11.49
CA ASN A 1060 -15.74 -30.02 11.69
C ASN A 1060 -16.74 -29.30 10.76
N ALA A 1061 -16.36 -29.14 9.49
CA ALA A 1061 -17.01 -28.19 8.58
C ALA A 1061 -18.45 -28.57 8.24
N ASP A 1062 -18.73 -29.87 8.03
CA ASP A 1062 -20.05 -30.38 7.68
C ASP A 1062 -21.09 -30.05 8.76
N ALA A 1063 -20.82 -30.44 10.02
CA ALA A 1063 -21.72 -30.18 11.14
C ALA A 1063 -21.95 -28.67 11.37
N CYS A 1064 -20.88 -27.88 11.26
CA CYS A 1064 -20.96 -26.41 11.37
C CYS A 1064 -21.86 -25.81 10.29
N PHE A 1065 -21.67 -26.21 9.04
CA PHE A 1065 -22.42 -25.71 7.90
C PHE A 1065 -23.90 -26.10 7.97
N GLU A 1066 -24.19 -27.36 8.31
CA GLU A 1066 -25.56 -27.86 8.50
C GLU A 1066 -26.29 -27.09 9.60
N ALA A 1067 -25.64 -26.88 10.76
CA ALA A 1067 -26.23 -26.11 11.85
C ALA A 1067 -26.48 -24.65 11.48
N TRP A 1068 -25.59 -24.03 10.70
CA TRP A 1068 -25.79 -22.67 10.20
C TRP A 1068 -26.95 -22.61 9.20
N LEU A 1069 -27.01 -23.52 8.22
CA LEU A 1069 -28.12 -23.63 7.26
C LEU A 1069 -29.47 -23.80 7.97
N ALA A 1070 -29.55 -24.71 8.95
CA ALA A 1070 -30.75 -24.91 9.75
C ALA A 1070 -31.19 -23.64 10.49
N LYS A 1071 -30.23 -22.81 10.91
CA LYS A 1071 -30.48 -21.57 11.64
C LYS A 1071 -30.89 -20.41 10.74
N VAL A 1072 -30.34 -20.28 9.54
CA VAL A 1072 -30.65 -19.18 8.61
C VAL A 1072 -31.82 -19.47 7.69
N GLY A 1073 -32.16 -20.75 7.47
CA GLY A 1073 -33.21 -21.18 6.54
C GLY A 1073 -32.98 -20.59 5.14
N ASP A 1074 -34.01 -19.99 4.56
CA ASP A 1074 -33.96 -19.40 3.21
C ASP A 1074 -33.06 -18.15 3.09
N LYS A 1075 -32.55 -17.61 4.21
CA LYS A 1075 -31.71 -16.39 4.23
C LYS A 1075 -30.23 -16.66 3.99
N TRP A 1076 -29.86 -17.87 3.53
CA TRP A 1076 -28.49 -18.21 3.16
C TRP A 1076 -27.96 -17.37 1.98
N ASN A 1077 -28.83 -16.95 1.05
CA ASN A 1077 -28.44 -16.24 -0.18
C ASN A 1077 -28.32 -14.71 0.00
N THR A 1078 -27.67 -14.26 1.07
CA THR A 1078 -27.34 -12.83 1.33
C THR A 1078 -25.84 -12.59 1.08
N PRO A 1079 -25.34 -11.35 0.92
CA PRO A 1079 -23.91 -11.11 0.77
C PRO A 1079 -23.06 -11.76 1.88
N ALA A 1080 -23.51 -11.69 3.13
CA ALA A 1080 -22.86 -12.35 4.26
C ALA A 1080 -22.96 -13.88 4.20
N GLY A 1081 -24.12 -14.43 3.83
CA GLY A 1081 -24.28 -15.88 3.72
C GLY A 1081 -23.50 -16.49 2.56
N ARG A 1082 -23.42 -15.80 1.42
CA ARG A 1082 -22.56 -16.18 0.30
C ARG A 1082 -21.07 -16.15 0.67
N ASP A 1083 -20.65 -15.25 1.54
CA ASP A 1083 -19.29 -15.21 2.08
C ASP A 1083 -18.98 -16.45 2.93
N VAL A 1084 -19.91 -16.86 3.82
CA VAL A 1084 -19.77 -18.07 4.63
C VAL A 1084 -19.67 -19.31 3.73
N ILE A 1085 -20.55 -19.42 2.72
CA ILE A 1085 -20.52 -20.51 1.73
C ILE A 1085 -19.21 -20.51 0.94
N TRP A 1086 -18.70 -19.33 0.55
CA TRP A 1086 -17.44 -19.19 -0.15
C TRP A 1086 -16.22 -19.64 0.67
N ARG A 1087 -16.26 -19.49 2.00
CA ARG A 1087 -15.14 -19.83 2.89
C ARG A 1087 -15.20 -21.26 3.46
N VAL A 1088 -16.39 -21.78 3.78
CA VAL A 1088 -16.53 -23.05 4.51
C VAL A 1088 -16.09 -24.25 3.67
N ARG A 1089 -15.46 -25.24 4.31
CA ARG A 1089 -14.94 -26.46 3.64
C ARG A 1089 -15.87 -27.66 3.70
N ALA A 1090 -17.16 -27.43 3.93
CA ALA A 1090 -18.16 -28.49 4.04
C ALA A 1090 -18.39 -29.18 2.67
N LYS A 1091 -18.64 -30.49 2.68
CA LYS A 1091 -18.97 -31.28 1.48
C LYS A 1091 -20.24 -30.79 0.79
N GLY A 1092 -21.19 -30.24 1.54
CA GLY A 1092 -22.43 -29.68 1.00
C GLY A 1092 -22.27 -28.29 0.35
N ALA A 1093 -21.19 -27.56 0.60
CA ALA A 1093 -21.03 -26.18 0.12
C ALA A 1093 -20.89 -26.04 -1.41
N PRO A 1094 -20.20 -26.94 -2.16
CA PRO A 1094 -20.15 -26.89 -3.63
C PRO A 1094 -21.50 -26.77 -4.32
N ALA A 1095 -22.54 -27.45 -3.82
CA ALA A 1095 -23.89 -27.34 -4.38
C ALA A 1095 -24.47 -25.92 -4.24
N TYR A 1096 -24.18 -25.21 -3.15
CA TYR A 1096 -24.58 -23.82 -2.96
C TYR A 1096 -23.72 -22.86 -3.79
N ILE A 1097 -22.42 -23.15 -3.95
CA ILE A 1097 -21.56 -22.40 -4.88
C ILE A 1097 -22.11 -22.49 -6.31
N ALA A 1098 -22.54 -23.67 -6.76
CA ALA A 1098 -23.18 -23.83 -8.07
C ALA A 1098 -24.51 -23.06 -8.17
N LYS A 1099 -25.33 -23.05 -7.11
CA LYS A 1099 -26.55 -22.20 -7.07
C LYS A 1099 -26.21 -20.72 -7.22
N ILE A 1100 -25.16 -20.22 -6.56
CA ILE A 1100 -24.73 -18.82 -6.67
C ILE A 1100 -24.25 -18.52 -8.09
N LEU A 1101 -23.49 -19.42 -8.72
CA LEU A 1101 -23.01 -19.24 -10.10
C LEU A 1101 -24.13 -19.30 -11.16
N LYS A 1102 -25.23 -20.02 -10.88
CA LYS A 1102 -26.45 -20.07 -11.72
C LYS A 1102 -27.40 -18.90 -11.50
N ASP A 1103 -27.26 -18.19 -10.39
CA ASP A 1103 -28.11 -17.07 -10.04
C ASP A 1103 -27.82 -15.89 -10.98
N LYS A 1104 -28.84 -15.48 -11.73
CA LYS A 1104 -28.74 -14.40 -12.73
C LYS A 1104 -28.40 -13.04 -12.10
N ASP A 1105 -28.66 -12.89 -10.79
CA ASP A 1105 -28.34 -11.68 -10.05
C ASP A 1105 -26.90 -11.70 -9.49
N THR A 1106 -26.17 -12.81 -9.64
CA THR A 1106 -24.74 -12.83 -9.32
C THR A 1106 -23.95 -12.05 -10.39
N PRO A 1107 -23.24 -10.97 -10.01
CA PRO A 1107 -22.47 -10.21 -10.98
C PRO A 1107 -21.35 -11.07 -11.62
N PRO A 1108 -21.17 -11.05 -12.95
CA PRO A 1108 -20.14 -11.86 -13.63
C PRO A 1108 -18.73 -11.70 -13.07
N GLU A 1109 -18.37 -10.51 -12.57
CA GLU A 1109 -17.06 -10.27 -11.92
C GLU A 1109 -16.84 -11.08 -10.63
N MET A 1110 -17.89 -11.59 -10.01
CA MET A 1110 -17.83 -12.45 -8.83
C MET A 1110 -17.70 -13.93 -9.19
N HIS A 1111 -17.98 -14.33 -10.44
CA HIS A 1111 -17.89 -15.73 -10.85
C HIS A 1111 -16.50 -16.34 -10.60
N PRO A 1112 -15.38 -15.66 -10.95
CA PRO A 1112 -14.05 -16.19 -10.65
C PRO A 1112 -13.85 -16.52 -9.17
N ARG A 1113 -14.35 -15.67 -8.26
CA ARG A 1113 -14.26 -15.89 -6.81
C ARG A 1113 -14.91 -17.22 -6.38
N TYR A 1114 -16.11 -17.51 -6.88
CA TYR A 1114 -16.85 -18.72 -6.54
C TYR A 1114 -16.32 -19.96 -7.26
N VAL A 1115 -15.90 -19.82 -8.53
CA VAL A 1115 -15.20 -20.91 -9.25
C VAL A 1115 -13.90 -21.27 -8.53
N ARG A 1116 -13.12 -20.27 -8.08
CA ARG A 1116 -11.90 -20.51 -7.29
C ARG A 1116 -12.19 -21.21 -5.96
N ALA A 1117 -13.34 -20.95 -5.32
CA ALA A 1117 -13.69 -21.64 -4.09
C ALA A 1117 -13.83 -23.16 -4.27
N LEU A 1118 -14.30 -23.63 -5.44
CA LEU A 1118 -14.37 -25.07 -5.75
C LEU A 1118 -13.00 -25.77 -5.73
N ASP A 1119 -11.90 -25.04 -5.92
CA ASP A 1119 -10.54 -25.61 -5.80
C ASP A 1119 -10.19 -26.01 -4.35
N PHE A 1120 -10.96 -25.54 -3.37
CA PHE A 1120 -10.79 -25.82 -1.94
C PHE A 1120 -11.74 -26.92 -1.44
N HIS A 1121 -12.43 -27.59 -2.37
CA HIS A 1121 -13.24 -28.78 -2.12
C HIS A 1121 -12.71 -29.98 -2.90
N SER A 1122 -13.06 -31.17 -2.44
CA SER A 1122 -12.76 -32.46 -3.08
C SER A 1122 -13.93 -33.42 -2.88
N GLY A 1123 -13.94 -34.53 -3.64
CA GLY A 1123 -14.96 -35.58 -3.52
C GLY A 1123 -16.15 -35.42 -4.49
N PRO A 1124 -17.08 -36.38 -4.48
CA PRO A 1124 -18.16 -36.48 -5.46
C PRO A 1124 -19.13 -35.30 -5.45
N GLU A 1125 -19.30 -34.62 -4.31
CA GLU A 1125 -20.17 -33.45 -4.19
C GLU A 1125 -19.65 -32.26 -4.99
N LYS A 1126 -18.33 -32.08 -5.08
CA LYS A 1126 -17.70 -31.08 -5.95
C LYS A 1126 -17.90 -31.44 -7.42
N GLU A 1127 -17.66 -32.68 -7.81
CA GLU A 1127 -17.79 -33.12 -9.20
C GLU A 1127 -19.24 -32.91 -9.69
N LYS A 1128 -20.23 -33.28 -8.88
CA LYS A 1128 -21.65 -33.01 -9.15
C LYS A 1128 -21.96 -31.52 -9.28
N ALA A 1129 -21.33 -30.67 -8.47
CA ALA A 1129 -21.48 -29.23 -8.58
C ALA A 1129 -20.88 -28.68 -9.89
N LEU A 1130 -19.73 -29.21 -10.33
CA LEU A 1130 -19.10 -28.85 -11.61
C LEU A 1130 -19.93 -29.34 -12.82
N GLU A 1131 -20.43 -30.58 -12.78
CA GLU A 1131 -21.34 -31.13 -13.80
C GLU A 1131 -22.59 -30.25 -13.96
N ALA A 1132 -23.18 -29.81 -12.84
CA ALA A 1132 -24.33 -28.92 -12.88
C ALA A 1132 -24.02 -27.59 -13.58
N LEU A 1133 -22.76 -27.13 -13.64
CA LEU A 1133 -22.38 -25.89 -14.31
C LEU A 1133 -22.18 -26.06 -15.83
N LEU A 1134 -22.19 -27.28 -16.37
CA LEU A 1134 -21.98 -27.53 -17.81
C LEU A 1134 -23.12 -27.01 -18.70
N ASP A 1135 -24.32 -26.83 -18.13
CA ASP A 1135 -25.51 -26.33 -18.83
C ASP A 1135 -25.60 -24.78 -18.85
N ILE A 1136 -24.56 -24.08 -18.38
CA ILE A 1136 -24.44 -22.61 -18.32
C ILE A 1136 -23.42 -22.16 -19.34
#